data_AF-A0A399IEW9-F1
#
_entry.id   AF-A0A399IEW9-F1
#
_cell.length_a   1.000
_cell.length_b   1.000
_cell.length_c   1.000
_cell.angle_alpha   90.00
_cell.angle_beta   90.00
_cell.angle_gamma   90.00
#
_symmetry.space_group_name_H-M   'P 1'
#
loop_
_entity.id
_entity.type
_entity.pdbx_description
1 polymer ?
#
loop_
_entity_poly.entity_id
_entity_poly.type
_entity_poly.pdbx_seq_one_letter_code
_entity_poly.pdbx_strand_id
1 'polypeptide(L)'
;MPQESTDLRLQLEYRKRLMDKINEIHSADNLNTILIHIKDSIAELFDAERITIYLADSKRNLLISKVKSGNEVQQIVVPISDASLAGYCAITGTVINIKDAYDAHELRMIGSNLKFDSSWDNKTGFHTKQVLCVPMKFQQTLIGVVQIINHKSGEPFTDMDISYAMELSTSLSIAVHNIYRLSVTSKVIRQKSRYNYLLDKNLIDDKVLEKAASHPDVAKIGLDNVLMRDFKVAREEMAKNLSFYFGSEFIGYDGAAPPLDEELLKRVKVERLLKEWWLPFKIENGILHILMDDPTDLARHETIKFVYPEYKRISYIGAFREDIQSYINLFYHQGGTAGSIGSINELISKLDAGDEPEIESESQKVSEQDSVIVQLVNKIIMDAVQNKVSDIHIEPYPGKDDVQVRMRVDGRCKIYQRIPYKYKYAIPSRIKIMCGLDISERRKPQDGKIDFKKFGPLNVELRVATVPTAGQLEDVVMRVLASGEPIPFDKLGLTERNARVLEQCVNQPYGLILVVGPTGSGKTTTLHSAVARINTPETKIWTAEDPVEITQRGLRQVQVHPKIGFTFAAALRSFLRADPDVIMVGEMRDQETAEIGVEASLTGHLVFSTLHTNSAPETVTRLLDMDLDPFSFSDAILCILAQRLARRLCPDCKQEFAPSRKELEEIILEFGLEDFKKTGIDPSTITLSKAVGCPKCGDSGYKGRLGLHELLEGTDPMKALVKRKAEIETIRQQAIKDGMTTLKQDGILKCLQGLTDLREVRRVCIK
;
A
#
# COMPACT_ATOMS: atom_id res chain seq x y z
N MET A 1 -19.68 -73.48 37.67
CA MET A 1 -19.64 -72.32 38.60
C MET A 1 -18.24 -71.91 39.08
N PRO A 2 -17.20 -72.77 39.24
CA PRO A 2 -15.87 -72.29 39.64
C PRO A 2 -15.09 -71.59 38.51
N GLN A 3 -15.32 -72.00 37.26
CA GLN A 3 -14.58 -71.51 36.08
C GLN A 3 -14.99 -70.09 35.69
N GLU A 4 -16.29 -69.77 35.66
CA GLU A 4 -16.79 -68.39 35.45
C GLU A 4 -16.30 -67.41 36.53
N SER A 5 -16.24 -67.83 37.80
CA SER A 5 -15.71 -66.96 38.86
C SER A 5 -14.20 -66.71 38.74
N THR A 6 -13.46 -67.61 38.08
CA THR A 6 -12.01 -67.49 37.89
C THR A 6 -11.71 -66.62 36.66
N ASP A 7 -12.48 -66.81 35.59
CA ASP A 7 -12.39 -66.03 34.35
C ASP A 7 -12.81 -64.56 34.58
N LEU A 8 -13.88 -64.34 35.35
CA LEU A 8 -14.30 -62.99 35.75
C LEU A 8 -13.25 -62.29 36.62
N ARG A 9 -12.54 -63.02 37.48
CA ARG A 9 -11.44 -62.48 38.29
C ARG A 9 -10.24 -62.10 37.43
N LEU A 10 -9.85 -62.94 36.48
CA LEU A 10 -8.78 -62.64 35.52
C LEU A 10 -9.12 -61.43 34.64
N GLN A 11 -10.36 -61.32 34.17
CA GLN A 11 -10.83 -60.16 33.41
C GLN A 11 -10.84 -58.87 34.26
N LEU A 12 -11.24 -58.94 35.53
CA LEU A 12 -11.20 -57.79 36.45
C LEU A 12 -9.76 -57.36 36.76
N GLU A 13 -8.86 -58.31 36.96
CA GLU A 13 -7.44 -58.04 37.21
C GLU A 13 -6.74 -57.46 35.98
N TYR A 14 -7.09 -57.93 34.78
CA TYR A 14 -6.63 -57.35 33.53
C TYR A 14 -7.16 -55.92 33.34
N ARG A 15 -8.46 -55.69 33.57
CA ARG A 15 -9.05 -54.33 33.53
C ARG A 15 -8.40 -53.38 34.51
N LYS A 16 -8.05 -53.85 35.71
CA LYS A 16 -7.32 -53.04 36.68
C LYS A 16 -5.94 -52.63 36.15
N ARG A 17 -5.17 -53.58 35.60
CA ARG A 17 -3.88 -53.31 34.98
C ARG A 17 -3.99 -52.36 33.78
N LEU A 18 -5.02 -52.53 32.94
CA LEU A 18 -5.31 -51.61 31.83
C LEU A 18 -5.60 -50.20 32.32
N MET A 19 -6.41 -50.04 33.37
CA MET A 19 -6.71 -48.72 33.97
C MET A 19 -5.47 -48.08 34.61
N ASP A 20 -4.61 -48.86 35.26
CA ASP A 20 -3.34 -48.36 35.79
C ASP A 20 -2.43 -47.86 34.67
N LYS A 21 -2.36 -48.57 33.53
CA LYS A 21 -1.62 -48.12 32.34
C LYS A 21 -2.23 -46.89 31.67
N ILE A 22 -3.55 -46.81 31.59
CA ILE A 22 -4.27 -45.63 31.09
C ILE A 22 -3.95 -44.41 31.95
N ASN A 23 -3.94 -44.56 33.27
CA ASN A 23 -3.57 -43.48 34.19
C ASN A 23 -2.10 -43.05 34.00
N GLU A 24 -1.19 -44.01 33.85
CA GLU A 24 0.22 -43.73 33.55
C GLU A 24 0.38 -42.95 32.22
N ILE A 25 -0.35 -43.35 31.18
CA ILE A 25 -0.39 -42.68 29.87
C ILE A 25 -0.90 -41.24 30.00
N HIS A 26 -1.97 -41.01 30.77
CA HIS A 26 -2.52 -39.68 30.99
C HIS A 26 -1.64 -38.81 31.90
N SER A 27 -0.79 -39.41 32.72
CA SER A 27 0.20 -38.71 33.56
C SER A 27 1.48 -38.31 32.81
N ALA A 28 1.64 -38.73 31.56
CA ALA A 28 2.83 -38.44 30.78
C ALA A 28 2.94 -36.95 30.42
N ASP A 29 4.04 -36.31 30.81
CA ASP A 29 4.28 -34.89 30.55
C ASP A 29 4.70 -34.57 29.10
N ASN A 30 5.19 -35.56 28.35
CA ASN A 30 5.64 -35.38 26.97
C ASN A 30 5.53 -36.67 26.13
N LEU A 31 5.60 -36.52 24.81
CA LEU A 31 5.45 -37.63 23.86
C LEU A 31 6.58 -38.68 23.97
N ASN A 32 7.80 -38.31 24.34
CA ASN A 32 8.89 -39.28 24.48
C ASN A 32 8.64 -40.23 25.66
N THR A 33 8.00 -39.76 26.74
CA THR A 33 7.57 -40.63 27.84
C THR A 33 6.64 -41.73 27.33
N ILE A 34 5.64 -41.38 26.52
CA ILE A 34 4.71 -42.36 25.93
C ILE A 34 5.45 -43.30 24.95
N LEU A 35 6.21 -42.73 24.01
CA LEU A 35 6.81 -43.49 22.91
C LEU A 35 8.00 -44.36 23.33
N ILE A 36 8.72 -44.00 24.39
CA ILE A 36 9.98 -44.67 24.77
C ILE A 36 9.86 -45.34 26.13
N HIS A 37 9.27 -44.68 27.12
CA HIS A 37 9.31 -45.15 28.52
C HIS A 37 8.10 -46.01 28.89
N ILE A 38 6.91 -45.71 28.37
CA ILE A 38 5.68 -46.43 28.72
C ILE A 38 5.46 -47.66 27.81
N LYS A 39 6.05 -47.68 26.60
CA LYS A 39 5.83 -48.76 25.61
C LYS A 39 6.13 -50.15 26.16
N ASP A 40 7.20 -50.35 26.93
CA ASP A 40 7.61 -51.68 27.38
C ASP A 40 6.61 -52.22 28.41
N SER A 41 6.07 -51.32 29.23
CA SER A 41 5.03 -51.68 30.19
C SER A 41 3.65 -51.90 29.54
N ILE A 42 3.38 -51.28 28.39
CA ILE A 42 2.19 -51.62 27.59
C ILE A 42 2.39 -52.99 26.90
N ALA A 43 3.58 -53.31 26.41
CA ALA A 43 3.85 -54.63 25.85
C ALA A 43 3.60 -55.74 26.89
N GLU A 44 3.97 -55.52 28.16
CA GLU A 44 3.64 -56.43 29.27
C GLU A 44 2.13 -56.60 29.49
N LEU A 45 1.32 -55.55 29.28
CA LEU A 45 -0.13 -55.63 29.43
C LEU A 45 -0.75 -56.62 28.42
N PHE A 46 -0.27 -56.64 27.18
CA PHE A 46 -0.74 -57.56 26.13
C PHE A 46 0.03 -58.88 26.06
N ASP A 47 0.89 -59.14 27.05
CA ASP A 47 1.83 -60.25 27.06
C ASP A 47 2.56 -60.38 25.71
N ALA A 48 2.92 -59.24 25.11
CA ALA A 48 3.50 -59.15 23.78
C ALA A 48 5.02 -59.01 23.84
N GLU A 49 5.72 -59.48 22.81
CA GLU A 49 7.17 -59.34 22.71
C GLU A 49 7.60 -57.92 22.36
N ARG A 50 6.79 -57.22 21.55
CA ARG A 50 7.08 -55.83 21.17
C ARG A 50 5.80 -55.05 20.93
N ILE A 51 5.84 -53.77 21.30
CA ILE A 51 4.84 -52.80 20.89
C ILE A 51 5.53 -51.58 20.29
N THR A 52 4.92 -51.04 19.24
CA THR A 52 5.33 -49.79 18.59
C THR A 52 4.13 -48.87 18.50
N ILE A 53 4.25 -47.69 19.09
CA ILE A 53 3.23 -46.64 18.98
C ILE A 53 3.72 -45.66 17.91
N TYR A 54 2.99 -45.59 16.79
CA TYR A 54 3.27 -44.64 15.73
C TYR A 54 2.36 -43.42 15.87
N LEU A 55 2.93 -42.22 15.71
CA LEU A 55 2.19 -40.98 15.57
C LEU A 55 2.07 -40.62 14.08
N ALA A 56 0.88 -40.21 13.65
CA ALA A 56 0.63 -39.84 12.27
C ALA A 56 1.06 -38.39 11.99
N ASP A 57 1.94 -38.21 11.02
CA ASP A 57 2.20 -36.94 10.36
C ASP A 57 1.37 -36.91 9.07
N SER A 58 0.16 -36.37 9.17
CA SER A 58 -0.78 -36.26 8.05
C SER A 58 -0.29 -35.32 6.93
N LYS A 59 0.64 -34.39 7.23
CA LYS A 59 1.21 -33.49 6.20
C LYS A 59 2.23 -34.20 5.33
N ARG A 60 3.06 -35.05 5.94
CA ARG A 60 4.09 -35.82 5.22
C ARG A 60 3.59 -37.20 4.78
N ASN A 61 2.39 -37.58 5.19
CA ASN A 61 1.78 -38.90 4.97
C ASN A 61 2.66 -40.04 5.53
N LEU A 62 3.17 -39.85 6.76
CA LEU A 62 4.08 -40.76 7.44
C LEU A 62 3.56 -41.13 8.84
N LEU A 63 3.88 -42.34 9.27
CA LEU A 63 3.82 -42.82 10.66
C LEU A 63 5.22 -42.75 11.25
N ILE A 64 5.34 -42.14 12.43
CA ILE A 64 6.63 -41.91 13.09
C ILE A 64 6.58 -42.49 14.51
N SER A 65 7.58 -43.29 14.86
CA SER A 65 7.82 -43.76 16.23
C SER A 65 9.28 -43.53 16.65
N LYS A 66 9.58 -43.69 17.93
CA LYS A 66 10.93 -43.57 18.48
C LYS A 66 11.27 -44.82 19.29
N VAL A 67 12.49 -45.32 19.12
CA VAL A 67 13.02 -46.46 19.85
C VAL A 67 14.39 -46.11 20.39
N LYS A 68 14.65 -46.45 21.65
CA LYS A 68 15.97 -46.28 22.26
C LYS A 68 16.82 -47.51 21.97
N SER A 69 17.98 -47.33 21.33
CA SER A 69 18.99 -48.38 21.09
C SER A 69 20.28 -47.96 21.77
N GLY A 70 20.62 -48.62 22.89
CA GLY A 70 21.69 -48.16 23.78
C GLY A 70 21.40 -46.80 24.40
N ASN A 71 22.30 -45.83 24.21
CA ASN A 71 22.12 -44.44 24.66
C ASN A 71 21.49 -43.52 23.59
N GLU A 72 21.26 -44.00 22.37
CA GLU A 72 20.73 -43.20 21.27
C GLU A 72 19.24 -43.47 21.02
N VAL A 73 18.48 -42.43 20.67
CA VAL A 73 17.07 -42.54 20.28
C VAL A 73 17.00 -42.56 18.76
N GLN A 74 16.63 -43.70 18.19
CA GLN A 74 16.43 -43.89 16.75
C GLN A 74 14.95 -43.72 16.39
N GLN A 75 14.69 -43.19 15.19
CA GLN A 75 13.33 -42.95 14.70
C GLN A 75 12.92 -44.04 13.71
N ILE A 76 11.74 -44.60 13.90
CA ILE A 76 11.09 -45.50 12.95
C ILE A 76 10.12 -44.67 12.12
N VAL A 77 10.23 -44.74 10.80
CA VAL A 77 9.37 -44.01 9.86
C VAL A 77 8.74 -44.99 8.89
N VAL A 78 7.42 -45.01 8.81
CA VAL A 78 6.64 -45.89 7.94
C VAL A 78 5.68 -45.05 7.11
N PRO A 79 5.64 -45.15 5.78
CA PRO A 79 4.65 -44.43 4.98
C PRO A 79 3.21 -44.83 5.31
N ILE A 80 2.27 -43.86 5.31
CA ILE A 80 0.83 -44.15 5.34
C ILE A 80 0.42 -44.59 3.92
N SER A 81 0.59 -45.88 3.65
CA SER A 81 0.26 -46.52 2.38
C SER A 81 -0.17 -47.97 2.61
N ASP A 82 -0.63 -48.61 1.55
CA ASP A 82 -0.99 -50.02 1.53
C ASP A 82 0.23 -50.98 1.48
N ALA A 83 1.45 -50.47 1.65
CA ALA A 83 2.68 -51.24 1.58
C ALA A 83 3.10 -51.87 2.91
N SER A 84 2.53 -51.45 4.04
CA SER A 84 2.84 -51.99 5.37
C SER A 84 1.57 -52.15 6.21
N LEU A 85 1.59 -53.05 7.18
CA LEU A 85 0.44 -53.29 8.07
C LEU A 85 0.04 -52.04 8.86
N ALA A 86 1.02 -51.30 9.41
CA ALA A 86 0.75 -50.07 10.14
C ALA A 86 0.24 -48.96 9.21
N GLY A 87 0.84 -48.80 8.02
CA GLY A 87 0.39 -47.83 7.02
C GLY A 87 -1.00 -48.13 6.48
N TYR A 88 -1.32 -49.40 6.26
CA TYR A 88 -2.63 -49.84 5.80
C TYR A 88 -3.68 -49.62 6.90
N CYS A 89 -3.34 -49.92 8.16
CA CYS A 89 -4.22 -49.65 9.30
C CYS A 89 -4.50 -48.14 9.45
N ALA A 90 -3.49 -47.30 9.21
CA ALA A 90 -3.65 -45.85 9.21
C ALA A 90 -4.56 -45.35 8.08
N ILE A 91 -4.38 -45.85 6.84
CA ILE A 91 -5.14 -45.34 5.68
C ILE A 91 -6.60 -45.80 5.68
N THR A 92 -6.87 -47.06 6.04
CA THR A 92 -8.25 -47.57 6.12
C THR A 92 -8.91 -47.20 7.43
N GLY A 93 -8.11 -47.00 8.48
CA GLY A 93 -8.59 -46.78 9.83
C GLY A 93 -9.34 -47.99 10.41
N THR A 94 -9.03 -49.20 9.91
CA THR A 94 -9.56 -50.47 10.40
C THR A 94 -8.51 -51.20 11.24
N VAL A 95 -8.95 -52.02 12.19
CA VAL A 95 -8.04 -52.91 12.94
C VAL A 95 -7.54 -54.02 12.01
N ILE A 96 -6.25 -54.35 12.10
CA ILE A 96 -5.65 -55.47 11.39
C ILE A 96 -5.10 -56.45 12.42
N ASN A 97 -5.49 -57.71 12.36
CA ASN A 97 -4.95 -58.76 13.20
C ASN A 97 -4.54 -59.93 12.31
N ILE A 98 -3.22 -60.17 12.19
CA ILE A 98 -2.67 -61.27 11.40
C ILE A 98 -2.01 -62.31 12.30
N LYS A 99 -2.18 -63.58 11.93
CA LYS A 99 -1.66 -64.73 12.67
C LYS A 99 -0.24 -65.11 12.25
N ASP A 100 0.11 -64.86 10.98
CA ASP A 100 1.45 -65.11 10.44
C ASP A 100 1.85 -64.02 9.43
N ALA A 101 2.85 -63.20 9.80
CA ALA A 101 3.38 -62.13 8.97
C ALA A 101 4.08 -62.64 7.71
N TYR A 102 4.49 -63.92 7.66
CA TYR A 102 5.08 -64.53 6.47
C TYR A 102 4.04 -65.20 5.56
N ASP A 103 2.77 -65.30 5.98
CA ASP A 103 1.68 -65.82 5.15
C ASP A 103 1.22 -64.77 4.13
N ALA A 104 1.73 -64.90 2.90
CA ALA A 104 1.38 -64.03 1.79
C ALA A 104 -0.12 -64.14 1.38
N HIS A 105 -0.81 -65.24 1.70
CA HIS A 105 -2.24 -65.36 1.45
C HIS A 105 -3.04 -64.53 2.47
N GLU A 106 -2.71 -64.65 3.76
CA GLU A 106 -3.34 -63.86 4.84
C GLU A 106 -3.19 -62.35 4.58
N LEU A 107 -2.00 -61.89 4.18
CA LEU A 107 -1.75 -60.49 3.85
C LEU A 107 -2.56 -60.00 2.63
N ARG A 108 -2.66 -60.81 1.57
CA ARG A 108 -3.40 -60.44 0.35
C ARG A 108 -4.91 -60.39 0.55
N MET A 109 -5.44 -61.18 1.50
CA MET A 109 -6.84 -61.12 1.89
C MET A 109 -7.21 -59.79 2.55
N ILE A 110 -6.22 -59.11 3.15
CA ILE A 110 -6.39 -57.79 3.77
C ILE A 110 -6.15 -56.69 2.73
N GLY A 111 -5.10 -56.80 1.91
CA GLY A 111 -4.81 -55.82 0.85
C GLY A 111 -3.94 -56.40 -0.25
N SER A 112 -4.29 -56.16 -1.51
CA SER A 112 -3.60 -56.76 -2.67
C SER A 112 -2.11 -56.40 -2.76
N ASN A 113 -1.72 -55.25 -2.20
CA ASN A 113 -0.35 -54.73 -2.22
C ASN A 113 0.40 -54.96 -0.90
N LEU A 114 -0.25 -55.53 0.13
CA LEU A 114 0.38 -55.78 1.41
C LEU A 114 1.44 -56.88 1.30
N LYS A 115 2.65 -56.56 1.75
CA LYS A 115 3.77 -57.50 1.87
C LYS A 115 4.47 -57.25 3.19
N PHE A 116 4.90 -58.31 3.86
CA PHE A 116 5.73 -58.18 5.05
C PHE A 116 7.19 -57.95 4.64
N ASP A 117 7.78 -56.88 5.16
CA ASP A 117 9.19 -56.58 5.00
C ASP A 117 10.01 -57.30 6.09
N SER A 118 10.62 -58.42 5.71
CA SER A 118 11.47 -59.22 6.61
C SER A 118 12.89 -58.67 6.77
N SER A 119 13.23 -57.54 6.12
CA SER A 119 14.60 -56.99 6.18
C SER A 119 15.04 -56.69 7.62
N TRP A 120 14.13 -56.23 8.48
CA TRP A 120 14.41 -55.96 9.87
C TRP A 120 14.57 -57.23 10.71
N ASP A 121 13.71 -58.22 10.48
CA ASP A 121 13.81 -59.53 11.13
C ASP A 121 15.15 -60.20 10.80
N ASN A 122 15.52 -60.19 9.52
CA ASN A 122 16.80 -60.71 9.03
C ASN A 122 18.01 -59.96 9.63
N LYS A 123 17.88 -58.64 9.86
CA LYS A 123 18.96 -57.81 10.41
C LYS A 123 19.12 -57.94 11.93
N THR A 124 18.03 -58.17 12.64
CA THR A 124 18.01 -58.17 14.12
C THR A 124 17.93 -59.56 14.74
N GLY A 125 17.60 -60.58 13.96
CA GLY A 125 17.33 -61.94 14.44
C GLY A 125 16.00 -62.08 15.18
N PHE A 126 15.21 -61.01 15.26
CA PHE A 126 13.84 -61.04 15.79
C PHE A 126 12.90 -61.64 14.73
N HIS A 127 11.98 -62.53 15.11
CA HIS A 127 11.03 -63.13 14.17
C HIS A 127 9.61 -62.63 14.44
N THR A 128 9.10 -61.80 13.56
CA THR A 128 7.74 -61.28 13.58
C THR A 128 6.79 -62.35 13.02
N LYS A 129 5.91 -62.87 13.87
CA LYS A 129 4.90 -63.87 13.51
C LYS A 129 3.50 -63.26 13.54
N GLN A 130 3.06 -62.72 14.67
CA GLN A 130 1.71 -62.15 14.81
C GLN A 130 1.77 -60.64 14.92
N VAL A 131 0.85 -59.94 14.27
CA VAL A 131 0.79 -58.47 14.31
C VAL A 131 -0.65 -57.99 14.45
N LEU A 132 -0.90 -57.23 15.51
CA LEU A 132 -2.15 -56.51 15.75
C LEU A 132 -1.90 -55.00 15.59
N CYS A 133 -2.48 -54.39 14.55
CA CYS A 133 -2.47 -52.94 14.33
C CYS A 133 -3.83 -52.34 14.65
N VAL A 134 -3.87 -51.36 15.55
CA VAL A 134 -5.08 -50.65 15.96
C VAL A 134 -4.92 -49.15 15.69
N PRO A 135 -5.87 -48.52 14.96
CA PRO A 135 -5.79 -47.10 14.67
C PRO A 135 -6.08 -46.28 15.94
N MET A 136 -5.30 -45.23 16.14
CA MET A 136 -5.53 -44.21 17.15
C MET A 136 -6.27 -43.06 16.48
N LYS A 137 -7.56 -42.89 16.80
CA LYS A 137 -8.40 -41.84 16.25
C LYS A 137 -8.92 -40.95 17.38
N PHE A 138 -8.85 -39.64 17.18
CA PHE A 138 -9.55 -38.68 18.02
C PHE A 138 -10.58 -37.98 17.14
N GLN A 139 -11.87 -38.17 17.45
CA GLN A 139 -12.98 -37.79 16.57
C GLN A 139 -12.82 -38.42 15.17
N GLN A 140 -12.68 -37.61 14.12
CA GLN A 140 -12.47 -38.07 12.74
C GLN A 140 -11.01 -37.99 12.27
N THR A 141 -10.09 -37.63 13.17
CA THR A 141 -8.67 -37.43 12.83
C THR A 141 -7.83 -38.62 13.29
N LEU A 142 -7.01 -39.16 12.39
CA LEU A 142 -6.00 -40.15 12.71
C LEU A 142 -4.86 -39.49 13.51
N ILE A 143 -4.68 -39.94 14.74
CA ILE A 143 -3.58 -39.53 15.62
C ILE A 143 -2.36 -40.44 15.44
N GLY A 144 -2.58 -41.72 15.08
CA GLY A 144 -1.50 -42.70 15.03
C GLY A 144 -1.99 -44.13 14.84
N VAL A 145 -1.10 -45.09 15.07
CA VAL A 145 -1.38 -46.53 15.05
C VAL A 145 -0.60 -47.20 16.17
N VAL A 146 -1.26 -48.05 16.95
CA VAL A 146 -0.58 -48.96 17.89
C VAL A 146 -0.36 -50.29 17.18
N GLN A 147 0.87 -50.75 17.12
CA GLN A 147 1.25 -52.04 16.55
C GLN A 147 1.81 -52.94 17.66
N ILE A 148 1.14 -54.06 17.91
CA ILE A 148 1.52 -55.08 18.90
C ILE A 148 2.02 -56.30 18.13
N ILE A 149 3.16 -56.85 18.52
CA ILE A 149 3.85 -57.92 17.79
C ILE A 149 4.13 -59.08 18.73
N ASN A 150 3.76 -60.29 18.26
CA ASN A 150 3.92 -61.60 18.90
C ASN A 150 3.37 -61.69 20.32
N HIS A 151 2.33 -62.48 20.50
CA HIS A 151 1.93 -62.86 21.85
C HIS A 151 2.93 -63.88 22.41
N LYS A 152 3.39 -63.71 23.66
CA LYS A 152 4.44 -64.55 24.27
C LYS A 152 4.01 -66.00 24.47
N SER A 153 2.71 -66.29 24.51
CA SER A 153 2.18 -67.66 24.47
C SER A 153 2.36 -68.36 23.12
N GLY A 154 2.62 -67.61 22.04
CA GLY A 154 2.69 -68.10 20.66
C GLY A 154 1.33 -68.26 19.96
N GLU A 155 0.21 -68.06 20.67
CA GLU A 155 -1.16 -68.09 20.15
C GLU A 155 -1.57 -66.73 19.54
N PRO A 156 -2.45 -66.68 18.52
CA PRO A 156 -2.89 -65.41 17.94
C PRO A 156 -3.62 -64.49 18.92
N PHE A 157 -3.54 -63.18 18.70
CA PHE A 157 -4.32 -62.20 19.45
C PHE A 157 -5.82 -62.48 19.32
N THR A 158 -6.50 -62.53 20.47
CA THR A 158 -7.92 -62.84 20.60
C THR A 158 -8.80 -61.61 20.40
N ASP A 159 -10.12 -61.79 20.27
CA ASP A 159 -11.08 -60.67 20.23
C ASP A 159 -11.04 -59.81 21.50
N MET A 160 -10.64 -60.41 22.63
CA MET A 160 -10.46 -59.70 23.89
C MET A 160 -9.24 -58.77 23.82
N ASP A 161 -8.12 -59.23 23.25
CA ASP A 161 -6.91 -58.43 23.03
C ASP A 161 -7.19 -57.26 22.08
N ILE A 162 -7.96 -57.51 21.01
CA ILE A 162 -8.43 -56.48 20.08
C ILE A 162 -9.23 -55.41 20.84
N SER A 163 -10.19 -55.83 21.68
CA SER A 163 -11.03 -54.90 22.41
C SER A 163 -10.23 -54.04 23.39
N TYR A 164 -9.26 -54.62 24.10
CA TYR A 164 -8.41 -53.89 25.02
C TYR A 164 -7.43 -52.96 24.30
N ALA A 165 -6.89 -53.38 23.15
CA ALA A 165 -6.03 -52.55 22.32
C ALA A 165 -6.79 -51.33 21.75
N MET A 166 -8.07 -51.46 21.44
CA MET A 166 -8.93 -50.33 21.04
C MET A 166 -9.23 -49.37 22.20
N GLU A 167 -9.47 -49.88 23.40
CA GLU A 167 -9.67 -49.03 24.58
C GLU A 167 -8.39 -48.24 24.90
N LEU A 168 -7.25 -48.92 24.86
CA LEU A 168 -5.95 -48.28 25.00
C LEU A 168 -5.67 -47.27 23.89
N SER A 169 -5.96 -47.59 22.61
CA SER A 169 -5.72 -46.68 21.50
C SER A 169 -6.56 -45.40 21.63
N THR A 170 -7.77 -45.52 22.17
CA THR A 170 -8.65 -44.37 22.48
C THR A 170 -8.04 -43.50 23.56
N SER A 171 -7.60 -44.08 24.68
CA SER A 171 -6.92 -43.34 25.74
C SER A 171 -5.62 -42.68 25.27
N LEU A 172 -4.78 -43.41 24.53
CA LEU A 172 -3.56 -42.88 23.91
C LEU A 172 -3.89 -41.72 22.96
N SER A 173 -4.97 -41.81 22.18
CA SER A 173 -5.41 -40.73 21.29
C SER A 173 -5.74 -39.46 22.07
N ILE A 174 -6.44 -39.59 23.20
CA ILE A 174 -6.79 -38.46 24.07
C ILE A 174 -5.55 -37.89 24.76
N ALA A 175 -4.67 -38.74 25.31
CA ALA A 175 -3.46 -38.30 26.00
C ALA A 175 -2.50 -37.57 25.04
N VAL A 176 -2.24 -38.15 23.87
CA VAL A 176 -1.43 -37.54 22.82
C VAL A 176 -2.05 -36.24 22.34
N HIS A 177 -3.36 -36.21 22.08
CA HIS A 177 -4.07 -34.98 21.71
C HIS A 177 -3.97 -33.90 22.79
N ASN A 178 -4.10 -34.26 24.07
CA ASN A 178 -3.96 -33.34 25.19
C ASN A 178 -2.53 -32.83 25.33
N ILE A 179 -1.50 -33.66 25.13
CA ILE A 179 -0.09 -33.22 25.10
C ILE A 179 0.15 -32.26 23.93
N TYR A 180 -0.42 -32.54 22.75
CA TYR A 180 -0.39 -31.61 21.61
C TYR A 180 -1.18 -30.32 21.88
N ARG A 181 -2.30 -30.36 22.60
CA ARG A 181 -3.08 -29.17 22.98
C ARG A 181 -2.38 -28.37 24.08
N LEU A 182 -1.79 -29.02 25.07
CA LEU A 182 -1.05 -28.40 26.16
C LEU A 182 0.29 -27.83 25.67
N SER A 183 0.94 -28.43 24.67
CA SER A 183 2.11 -27.85 23.98
C SER A 183 1.74 -26.58 23.19
N VAL A 184 0.48 -26.45 22.75
CA VAL A 184 -0.06 -25.23 22.14
C VAL A 184 -0.48 -24.17 23.18
N THR A 185 -0.79 -24.55 24.44
CA THR A 185 -1.46 -23.65 25.40
C THR A 185 -0.64 -23.31 26.67
N SER A 186 0.49 -23.97 26.96
CA SER A 186 1.26 -23.73 28.19
C SER A 186 2.51 -22.84 27.97
N LYS A 187 2.38 -21.57 28.36
CA LYS A 187 3.33 -20.46 28.19
C LYS A 187 4.69 -20.60 28.92
N VAL A 188 4.92 -21.69 29.66
CA VAL A 188 6.11 -21.91 30.51
C VAL A 188 7.02 -23.05 30.00
N ILE A 189 6.51 -24.05 29.27
CA ILE A 189 7.34 -25.13 28.68
C ILE A 189 7.89 -24.73 27.29
N ARG A 190 7.30 -23.71 26.66
CA ARG A 190 7.75 -23.11 25.39
C ARG A 190 9.22 -22.67 25.39
N GLN A 191 9.80 -22.42 26.56
CA GLN A 191 11.19 -21.99 26.66
C GLN A 191 12.19 -23.13 26.46
N LYS A 192 11.91 -24.39 26.83
CA LYS A 192 12.87 -25.48 26.59
C LYS A 192 12.75 -26.07 25.18
N SER A 193 11.55 -26.28 24.64
CA SER A 193 11.41 -26.93 23.31
C SER A 193 11.86 -26.09 22.12
N ARG A 194 11.79 -24.75 22.22
CA ARG A 194 12.18 -23.84 21.14
C ARG A 194 13.68 -23.81 20.92
N TYR A 195 14.49 -24.00 21.96
CA TYR A 195 15.95 -23.86 21.91
C TYR A 195 16.70 -25.20 22.09
N ASN A 196 16.00 -26.33 21.95
CA ASN A 196 16.60 -27.66 22.11
C ASN A 196 17.85 -27.86 21.25
N TYR A 197 17.85 -27.38 20.01
CA TYR A 197 19.03 -27.49 19.16
C TYR A 197 20.24 -26.75 19.74
N LEU A 198 20.02 -25.57 20.32
CA LEU A 198 21.10 -24.79 20.95
C LEU A 198 21.59 -25.46 22.24
N LEU A 199 20.68 -26.06 23.02
CA LEU A 199 21.00 -26.82 24.23
C LEU A 199 21.76 -28.11 23.90
N ASP A 200 21.29 -28.89 22.93
CA ASP A 200 21.89 -30.15 22.49
C ASP A 200 23.29 -29.94 21.88
N LYS A 201 23.53 -28.78 21.26
CA LYS A 201 24.84 -28.38 20.74
C LYS A 201 25.75 -27.71 21.77
N ASN A 202 25.31 -27.59 23.02
CA ASN A 202 26.00 -26.86 24.09
C ASN A 202 26.36 -25.41 23.70
N LEU A 203 25.55 -24.77 22.85
CA LEU A 203 25.71 -23.36 22.47
C LEU A 203 25.11 -22.43 23.53
N ILE A 204 24.13 -22.94 24.26
CA ILE A 204 23.59 -22.34 25.50
C ILE A 204 23.40 -23.47 26.52
N ASP A 205 23.34 -23.12 27.81
CA ASP A 205 22.94 -24.03 28.87
C ASP A 205 21.61 -23.58 29.51
N ASP A 206 21.02 -24.42 30.37
CA ASP A 206 19.78 -24.09 31.06
C ASP A 206 19.88 -22.78 31.86
N LYS A 207 21.05 -22.45 32.42
CA LYS A 207 21.27 -21.22 33.21
C LYS A 207 21.26 -19.97 32.33
N VAL A 208 21.87 -20.05 31.15
CA VAL A 208 21.87 -18.99 30.14
C VAL A 208 20.45 -18.76 29.65
N LEU A 209 19.69 -19.82 29.38
CA LEU A 209 18.32 -19.72 28.94
C LEU A 209 17.41 -19.08 30.01
N GLU A 210 17.55 -19.45 31.29
CA GLU A 210 16.82 -18.83 32.40
C GLU A 210 17.19 -17.34 32.60
N LYS A 211 18.47 -16.99 32.47
CA LYS A 211 18.93 -15.59 32.52
C LYS A 211 18.42 -14.77 31.34
N ALA A 212 18.44 -15.35 30.14
CA ALA A 212 17.91 -14.70 28.95
C ALA A 212 16.40 -14.50 29.06
N ALA A 213 15.67 -15.50 29.55
CA ALA A 213 14.23 -15.46 29.77
C ALA A 213 13.78 -14.40 30.78
N SER A 214 14.62 -14.12 31.78
CA SER A 214 14.39 -13.09 32.81
C SER A 214 14.94 -11.71 32.44
N HIS A 215 15.52 -11.55 31.25
CA HIS A 215 16.10 -10.28 30.80
C HIS A 215 14.99 -9.21 30.59
N PRO A 216 15.17 -7.95 31.04
CA PRO A 216 14.13 -6.92 30.96
C PRO A 216 13.62 -6.65 29.54
N ASP A 217 14.48 -6.81 28.55
CA ASP A 217 14.15 -6.56 27.14
C ASP A 217 13.39 -7.71 26.46
N VAL A 218 13.20 -8.87 27.09
CA VAL A 218 12.47 -10.01 26.47
C VAL A 218 11.08 -9.61 26.01
N ALA A 219 10.37 -8.80 26.80
CA ALA A 219 9.05 -8.30 26.45
C ALA A 219 9.05 -7.36 25.23
N LYS A 220 10.20 -6.72 24.96
CA LYS A 220 10.36 -5.70 23.91
C LYS A 220 10.92 -6.27 22.61
N ILE A 221 11.95 -7.11 22.67
CA ILE A 221 12.67 -7.61 21.47
C ILE A 221 12.53 -9.13 21.28
N GLY A 222 11.95 -9.85 22.24
CA GLY A 222 11.80 -11.30 22.18
C GLY A 222 13.06 -12.07 22.61
N LEU A 223 12.85 -13.30 23.07
CA LEU A 223 13.91 -14.13 23.64
C LEU A 223 14.98 -14.56 22.61
N ASP A 224 14.59 -14.77 21.35
CA ASP A 224 15.54 -15.09 20.26
C ASP A 224 16.60 -13.98 20.10
N ASN A 225 16.13 -12.73 20.08
CA ASN A 225 17.00 -11.56 19.92
C ASN A 225 17.84 -11.28 21.17
N VAL A 226 17.31 -11.53 22.38
CA VAL A 226 18.09 -11.44 23.62
C VAL A 226 19.23 -12.47 23.59
N LEU A 227 18.94 -13.72 23.20
CA LEU A 227 19.96 -14.77 23.09
C LEU A 227 21.04 -14.42 22.05
N MET A 228 20.67 -13.84 20.91
CA MET A 228 21.64 -13.42 19.89
C MET A 228 22.47 -12.20 20.33
N ARG A 229 21.82 -11.16 20.88
CA ARG A 229 22.45 -9.87 21.22
C ARG A 229 23.33 -9.96 22.46
N ASP A 230 22.78 -10.51 23.54
CA ASP A 230 23.38 -10.41 24.89
C ASP A 230 24.12 -11.68 25.29
N PHE A 231 23.71 -12.83 24.75
CA PHE A 231 24.32 -14.14 25.01
C PHE A 231 25.13 -14.70 23.83
N LYS A 232 25.34 -13.88 22.78
CA LYS A 232 26.22 -14.16 21.63
C LYS A 232 25.90 -15.44 20.86
N VAL A 233 24.63 -15.87 20.84
CA VAL A 233 24.22 -16.96 19.95
C VAL A 233 24.33 -16.49 18.50
N ALA A 234 25.10 -17.21 17.68
CA ALA A 234 25.26 -16.88 16.27
C ALA A 234 23.91 -16.95 15.54
N ARG A 235 23.67 -16.01 14.62
CA ARG A 235 22.40 -15.89 13.91
C ARG A 235 22.10 -17.13 13.07
N GLU A 236 23.12 -17.73 12.50
CA GLU A 236 23.04 -18.96 11.70
C GLU A 236 22.60 -20.16 12.55
N GLU A 237 23.11 -20.25 13.78
CA GLU A 237 22.73 -21.30 14.73
C GLU A 237 21.31 -21.09 15.26
N MET A 238 20.90 -19.83 15.44
CA MET A 238 19.51 -19.48 15.75
C MET A 238 18.56 -19.85 14.60
N ALA A 239 18.93 -19.56 13.35
CA ALA A 239 18.14 -19.92 12.16
C ALA A 239 17.96 -21.44 12.05
N LYS A 240 19.03 -22.22 12.26
CA LYS A 240 18.96 -23.69 12.31
C LYS A 240 18.05 -24.16 13.44
N ASN A 241 18.21 -23.61 14.64
CA ASN A 241 17.35 -23.91 15.78
C ASN A 241 15.86 -23.69 15.48
N LEU A 242 15.52 -22.54 14.90
CA LEU A 242 14.15 -22.21 14.50
C LEU A 242 13.66 -23.10 13.36
N SER A 243 14.54 -23.50 12.44
CA SER A 243 14.20 -24.45 11.37
C SER A 243 13.79 -25.81 11.95
N PHE A 244 14.55 -26.33 12.91
CA PHE A 244 14.21 -27.58 13.61
C PHE A 244 12.94 -27.45 14.43
N TYR A 245 12.75 -26.32 15.11
CA TYR A 245 11.57 -26.08 15.94
C TYR A 245 10.28 -25.98 15.13
N PHE A 246 10.28 -25.20 14.05
CA PHE A 246 9.09 -24.98 13.22
C PHE A 246 8.88 -26.05 12.14
N GLY A 247 9.91 -26.85 11.85
CA GLY A 247 9.86 -27.87 10.79
C GLY A 247 9.78 -27.30 9.37
N SER A 248 10.19 -26.04 9.21
CA SER A 248 10.29 -25.31 7.94
C SER A 248 11.65 -24.65 7.84
N GLU A 249 12.14 -24.41 6.62
CA GLU A 249 13.40 -23.70 6.40
C GLU A 249 13.32 -22.27 6.97
N PHE A 250 14.39 -21.83 7.64
CA PHE A 250 14.55 -20.46 8.10
C PHE A 250 15.63 -19.77 7.24
N ILE A 251 15.23 -18.84 6.38
CA ILE A 251 16.14 -18.16 5.44
C ILE A 251 16.49 -16.75 5.92
N GLY A 252 17.69 -16.30 5.55
CA GLY A 252 18.12 -14.91 5.72
C GLY A 252 17.78 -14.05 4.51
N TYR A 253 17.99 -12.75 4.63
CA TYR A 253 17.84 -11.81 3.52
C TYR A 253 18.89 -12.02 2.41
N ASP A 254 18.42 -12.09 1.17
CA ASP A 254 19.22 -12.09 -0.06
C ASP A 254 18.71 -10.99 -1.00
N GLY A 255 19.57 -10.00 -1.26
CA GLY A 255 19.26 -8.87 -2.14
C GLY A 255 19.22 -9.23 -3.63
N ALA A 256 19.66 -10.43 -4.02
CA ALA A 256 19.55 -10.94 -5.38
C ALA A 256 18.26 -11.73 -5.64
N ALA A 257 17.32 -11.76 -4.67
CA ALA A 257 16.05 -12.45 -4.85
C ALA A 257 15.27 -11.88 -6.06
N PRO A 258 14.72 -12.75 -6.93
CA PRO A 258 14.01 -12.30 -8.13
C PRO A 258 12.76 -11.49 -7.76
N PRO A 259 12.41 -10.46 -8.55
CA PRO A 259 11.23 -9.64 -8.29
C PRO A 259 9.95 -10.49 -8.40
N LEU A 260 9.01 -10.26 -7.49
CA LEU A 260 7.67 -10.82 -7.54
C LEU A 260 6.76 -10.00 -8.46
N ASP A 261 5.73 -10.67 -9.00
CA ASP A 261 4.68 -10.02 -9.77
C ASP A 261 3.97 -8.92 -8.94
N GLU A 262 3.87 -7.71 -9.51
CA GLU A 262 3.22 -6.57 -8.89
C GLU A 262 1.75 -6.83 -8.52
N GLU A 263 1.04 -7.67 -9.27
CA GLU A 263 -0.36 -8.00 -8.95
C GLU A 263 -0.48 -8.76 -7.63
N LEU A 264 0.54 -9.54 -7.28
CA LEU A 264 0.57 -10.34 -6.06
C LEU A 264 0.90 -9.45 -4.85
N LEU A 265 1.78 -8.47 -5.04
CA LEU A 265 2.18 -7.52 -3.99
C LEU A 265 1.05 -6.53 -3.64
N LYS A 266 0.25 -6.07 -4.62
CA LYS A 266 -0.83 -5.06 -4.44
C LYS A 266 -1.99 -5.52 -3.56
N ARG A 267 -2.15 -6.83 -3.30
CA ARG A 267 -3.29 -7.37 -2.55
C ARG A 267 -3.23 -7.09 -1.05
N VAL A 268 -2.04 -6.79 -0.52
CA VAL A 268 -1.84 -6.56 0.90
C VAL A 268 -1.03 -5.28 1.09
N LYS A 269 -1.51 -4.41 1.98
CA LYS A 269 -0.80 -3.19 2.33
C LYS A 269 0.41 -3.50 3.23
N VAL A 270 1.49 -2.74 3.06
CA VAL A 270 2.75 -2.89 3.80
C VAL A 270 2.53 -2.84 5.32
N GLU A 271 1.62 -1.99 5.81
CA GLU A 271 1.35 -1.89 7.25
C GLU A 271 0.81 -3.20 7.83
N ARG A 272 0.03 -3.95 7.04
CA ARG A 272 -0.49 -5.25 7.46
C ARG A 272 0.62 -6.30 7.48
N LEU A 273 1.49 -6.31 6.48
CA LEU A 273 2.63 -7.23 6.39
C LEU A 273 3.61 -7.04 7.56
N LEU A 274 3.88 -5.78 7.95
CA LEU A 274 4.71 -5.46 9.12
C LEU A 274 4.01 -5.74 10.45
N LYS A 275 2.69 -5.55 10.52
CA LYS A 275 1.91 -5.86 11.73
C LYS A 275 1.79 -7.36 11.96
N GLU A 276 1.63 -8.13 10.89
CA GLU A 276 1.40 -9.58 10.91
C GLU A 276 2.67 -10.38 10.58
N TRP A 277 3.80 -9.74 10.30
CA TRP A 277 5.12 -10.33 10.00
C TRP A 277 5.09 -11.47 8.98
N TRP A 278 4.58 -11.19 7.78
CA TRP A 278 4.64 -12.11 6.65
C TRP A 278 4.70 -11.37 5.31
N LEU A 279 5.18 -12.03 4.25
CA LEU A 279 5.12 -11.52 2.88
C LEU A 279 5.17 -12.64 1.83
N PRO A 280 4.61 -12.44 0.62
CA PRO A 280 4.91 -13.32 -0.49
C PRO A 280 6.37 -13.18 -0.93
N PHE A 281 7.01 -14.31 -1.29
CA PHE A 281 8.46 -14.37 -1.54
C PHE A 281 8.84 -14.85 -2.95
N LYS A 282 8.25 -15.95 -3.43
CA LYS A 282 8.44 -16.41 -4.80
C LYS A 282 7.33 -17.36 -5.23
N ILE A 283 7.21 -17.56 -6.54
CA ILE A 283 6.39 -18.62 -7.12
C ILE A 283 7.32 -19.62 -7.78
N GLU A 284 7.21 -20.89 -7.40
CA GLU A 284 8.02 -21.97 -7.97
C GLU A 284 7.13 -23.18 -8.24
N ASN A 285 7.10 -23.67 -9.49
CA ASN A 285 6.28 -24.81 -9.92
C ASN A 285 4.78 -24.69 -9.55
N GLY A 286 4.24 -23.47 -9.59
CA GLY A 286 2.83 -23.19 -9.24
C GLY A 286 2.52 -23.17 -7.74
N ILE A 287 3.56 -23.18 -6.88
CA ILE A 287 3.44 -23.05 -5.42
C ILE A 287 3.83 -21.62 -5.03
N LEU A 288 2.97 -20.94 -4.28
CA LEU A 288 3.28 -19.64 -3.70
C LEU A 288 4.05 -19.83 -2.40
N HIS A 289 5.27 -19.31 -2.33
CA HIS A 289 6.09 -19.31 -1.12
C HIS A 289 5.86 -18.01 -0.35
N ILE A 290 5.56 -18.11 0.94
CA ILE A 290 5.32 -17.01 1.86
C ILE A 290 6.38 -17.05 2.96
N LEU A 291 7.05 -15.92 3.21
CA LEU A 291 7.94 -15.75 4.36
C LEU A 291 7.15 -15.27 5.57
N MET A 292 7.42 -15.83 6.75
CA MET A 292 6.74 -15.52 8.01
C MET A 292 7.69 -15.61 9.22
N ASP A 293 7.44 -14.83 10.26
CA ASP A 293 8.20 -14.95 11.52
C ASP A 293 7.85 -16.22 12.33
N ASP A 294 6.64 -16.75 12.11
CA ASP A 294 6.18 -18.06 12.60
C ASP A 294 5.40 -18.77 11.48
N PRO A 295 6.02 -19.71 10.75
CA PRO A 295 5.39 -20.45 9.66
C PRO A 295 4.42 -21.55 10.14
N THR A 296 4.10 -21.60 11.44
CA THR A 296 3.13 -22.53 12.03
C THR A 296 1.82 -21.87 12.44
N ASP A 297 1.70 -20.55 12.27
CA ASP A 297 0.52 -19.77 12.64
C ASP A 297 -0.67 -20.04 11.70
N LEU A 298 -1.57 -20.91 12.14
CA LEU A 298 -2.74 -21.34 11.36
C LEU A 298 -3.72 -20.20 11.06
N ALA A 299 -3.87 -19.22 11.96
CA ALA A 299 -4.80 -18.10 11.75
C ALA A 299 -4.29 -17.18 10.64
N ARG A 300 -2.98 -16.94 10.59
CA ARG A 300 -2.35 -16.22 9.47
C ARG A 300 -2.41 -17.04 8.19
N HIS A 301 -2.26 -18.37 8.24
CA HIS A 301 -2.42 -19.20 7.03
C HIS A 301 -3.82 -19.09 6.40
N GLU A 302 -4.89 -19.07 7.20
CA GLU A 302 -6.26 -18.88 6.70
C GLU A 302 -6.43 -17.49 6.06
N THR A 303 -5.87 -16.48 6.71
CA THR A 303 -5.86 -15.11 6.20
C THR A 303 -5.14 -15.03 4.84
N ILE A 304 -3.95 -15.63 4.74
CA ILE A 304 -3.13 -15.62 3.53
C ILE A 304 -3.82 -16.38 2.39
N LYS A 305 -4.46 -17.52 2.68
CA LYS A 305 -5.28 -18.25 1.70
C LYS A 305 -6.46 -17.42 1.19
N PHE A 306 -7.08 -16.62 2.05
CA PHE A 306 -8.15 -15.72 1.65
C PHE A 306 -7.64 -14.58 0.73
N VAL A 307 -6.42 -14.09 0.97
CA VAL A 307 -5.79 -13.06 0.10
C VAL A 307 -5.40 -13.62 -1.27
N TYR A 308 -4.97 -14.89 -1.32
CA TYR A 308 -4.44 -15.55 -2.52
C TYR A 308 -5.23 -16.82 -2.89
N PRO A 309 -6.54 -16.72 -3.18
CA PRO A 309 -7.42 -17.87 -3.37
C PRO A 309 -7.08 -18.72 -4.62
N GLU A 310 -6.38 -18.15 -5.60
CA GLU A 310 -5.99 -18.83 -6.84
C GLU A 310 -4.86 -19.86 -6.63
N TYR A 311 -4.08 -19.74 -5.55
CA TYR A 311 -2.99 -20.66 -5.24
C TYR A 311 -3.48 -21.82 -4.38
N LYS A 312 -3.74 -22.97 -5.03
CA LYS A 312 -4.16 -24.21 -4.35
C LYS A 312 -3.08 -24.78 -3.41
N ARG A 313 -1.81 -24.39 -3.61
CA ARG A 313 -0.65 -24.81 -2.80
C ARG A 313 0.15 -23.59 -2.38
N ILE A 314 0.26 -23.39 -1.06
CA ILE A 314 1.06 -22.32 -0.44
C ILE A 314 2.07 -22.98 0.51
N SER A 315 3.34 -22.61 0.36
CA SER A 315 4.45 -23.03 1.22
C SER A 315 4.84 -21.90 2.16
N TYR A 316 5.02 -22.19 3.45
CA TYR A 316 5.35 -21.19 4.47
C TYR A 316 6.79 -21.41 4.95
N ILE A 317 7.64 -20.42 4.70
CA ILE A 317 9.07 -20.40 5.01
C ILE A 317 9.29 -19.44 6.20
N GLY A 318 10.17 -19.81 7.12
CA GLY A 318 10.54 -18.96 8.24
C GLY A 318 11.57 -17.91 7.86
N ALA A 319 11.49 -16.72 8.47
CA ALA A 319 12.54 -15.71 8.40
C ALA A 319 12.50 -14.81 9.64
N PHE A 320 13.63 -14.17 9.99
CA PHE A 320 13.62 -13.20 11.08
C PHE A 320 12.85 -11.94 10.68
N ARG A 321 12.31 -11.21 11.65
CA ARG A 321 11.52 -10.00 11.40
C ARG A 321 12.32 -8.95 10.63
N GLU A 322 13.61 -8.85 10.91
CA GLU A 322 14.56 -7.96 10.24
C GLU A 322 14.76 -8.35 8.77
N ASP A 323 14.78 -9.64 8.46
CA ASP A 323 14.88 -10.14 7.07
C ASP A 323 13.56 -9.96 6.33
N ILE A 324 12.43 -10.26 6.97
CA ILE A 324 11.08 -10.01 6.46
C ILE A 324 10.92 -8.54 6.14
N GLN A 325 11.35 -7.65 7.04
CA GLN A 325 11.36 -6.21 6.80
C GLN A 325 12.28 -5.84 5.63
N SER A 326 13.47 -6.44 5.53
CA SER A 326 14.39 -6.20 4.41
C SER A 326 13.82 -6.67 3.07
N TYR A 327 13.11 -7.79 3.03
CA TYR A 327 12.39 -8.26 1.85
C TYR A 327 11.14 -7.45 1.53
N ILE A 328 10.40 -6.99 2.54
CA ILE A 328 9.33 -6.01 2.36
C ILE A 328 9.92 -4.74 1.75
N ASN A 329 11.09 -4.29 2.22
CA ASN A 329 11.77 -3.17 1.60
C ASN A 329 12.22 -3.50 0.17
N LEU A 330 12.74 -4.68 -0.10
CA LEU A 330 13.15 -5.07 -1.45
C LEU A 330 11.96 -5.10 -2.43
N PHE A 331 10.87 -5.79 -2.09
CA PHE A 331 9.72 -6.00 -2.99
C PHE A 331 8.72 -4.85 -2.97
N TYR A 332 8.49 -4.22 -1.81
CA TYR A 332 7.55 -3.11 -1.67
C TYR A 332 8.24 -1.74 -1.72
N HIS A 333 9.56 -1.64 -1.50
CA HIS A 333 10.29 -0.36 -1.63
C HIS A 333 11.04 -0.18 -2.97
N GLN A 334 10.94 -1.12 -3.93
CA GLN A 334 10.97 -0.75 -5.35
C GLN A 334 9.81 0.21 -5.71
N GLY A 335 8.81 0.36 -4.83
CA GLY A 335 7.71 1.32 -4.93
C GLY A 335 7.51 2.28 -3.74
N GLY A 336 8.45 2.42 -2.78
CA GLY A 336 8.35 3.52 -1.80
C GLY A 336 8.83 3.33 -0.36
N THR A 337 9.88 4.06 0.06
CA THR A 337 9.80 5.28 0.91
C THR A 337 11.20 5.80 1.29
N ALA A 338 11.48 7.04 0.88
CA ALA A 338 12.07 8.19 1.60
C ALA A 338 13.21 8.07 2.65
N GLY A 339 13.84 6.92 2.90
CA GLY A 339 15.01 6.81 3.78
C GLY A 339 16.22 6.30 3.01
N SER A 340 17.18 7.17 2.67
CA SER A 340 18.43 6.85 1.97
C SER A 340 18.33 6.56 0.46
N ILE A 341 17.58 7.36 -0.30
CA ILE A 341 18.08 7.69 -1.65
C ILE A 341 19.29 8.57 -1.40
N GLY A 342 20.47 8.15 -1.86
CA GLY A 342 21.70 8.96 -1.76
C GLY A 342 21.44 10.39 -2.22
N SER A 343 22.21 11.36 -1.73
CA SER A 343 22.02 12.74 -2.16
C SER A 343 22.05 12.81 -3.69
N ILE A 344 21.27 13.72 -4.31
CA ILE A 344 21.22 13.80 -5.78
C ILE A 344 22.63 13.96 -6.38
N ASN A 345 23.52 14.62 -5.64
CA ASN A 345 24.94 14.75 -5.96
C ASN A 345 25.67 13.41 -5.95
N GLU A 346 25.43 12.52 -4.97
CA GLU A 346 26.00 11.16 -4.98
C GLU A 346 25.52 10.33 -6.17
N LEU A 347 24.23 10.42 -6.54
CA LEU A 347 23.71 9.73 -7.72
C LEU A 347 24.39 10.24 -8.99
N ILE A 348 24.61 11.55 -9.11
CA ILE A 348 25.32 12.15 -10.23
C ILE A 348 26.80 11.76 -10.23
N SER A 349 27.47 11.72 -9.07
CA SER A 349 28.86 11.25 -8.98
C SER A 349 29.01 9.78 -9.39
N LYS A 350 28.02 8.93 -9.10
CA LYS A 350 27.99 7.54 -9.57
C LYS A 350 27.82 7.45 -11.09
N LEU A 351 27.10 8.39 -11.69
CA LEU A 351 26.98 8.51 -13.14
C LEU A 351 28.30 8.99 -13.77
N ASP A 352 28.98 9.96 -13.17
CA ASP A 352 30.27 10.47 -13.67
C ASP A 352 31.41 9.44 -13.61
N ALA A 353 31.33 8.46 -12.70
CA ALA A 353 32.32 7.40 -12.54
C ALA A 353 32.20 6.24 -13.55
N GLY A 354 31.16 6.23 -14.39
CA GLY A 354 30.90 5.19 -15.38
C GLY A 354 31.36 5.55 -16.81
N ASP A 355 31.62 4.52 -17.62
CA ASP A 355 31.87 4.67 -19.05
C ASP A 355 30.66 5.24 -19.80
N GLU A 356 30.90 5.81 -20.99
CA GLU A 356 29.84 6.38 -21.83
C GLU A 356 28.74 5.34 -22.12
N PRO A 357 27.46 5.68 -21.93
CA PRO A 357 26.38 4.75 -22.22
C PRO A 357 26.36 4.45 -23.73
N GLU A 358 26.50 3.18 -24.10
CA GLU A 358 26.34 2.73 -25.48
C GLU A 358 24.89 3.01 -25.93
N ILE A 359 24.72 3.78 -27.01
CA ILE A 359 23.40 4.23 -27.48
C ILE A 359 22.62 3.12 -28.22
N GLU A 360 23.19 1.92 -28.41
CA GLU A 360 22.55 0.87 -29.20
C GLU A 360 22.76 -0.54 -28.60
N SER A 361 21.84 -0.97 -27.75
CA SER A 361 21.32 -2.35 -27.81
C SER A 361 20.02 -2.50 -27.00
N GLU A 362 18.94 -2.83 -27.68
CA GLU A 362 17.76 -3.45 -27.06
C GLU A 362 18.17 -4.85 -26.57
N SER A 363 18.59 -4.96 -25.31
CA SER A 363 18.73 -6.26 -24.66
C SER A 363 18.24 -6.21 -23.22
N GLN A 364 17.40 -7.19 -22.87
CA GLN A 364 16.66 -7.34 -21.62
C GLN A 364 17.55 -7.69 -20.41
N LYS A 365 18.62 -6.91 -20.17
CA LYS A 365 19.39 -6.92 -18.92
C LYS A 365 19.52 -5.49 -18.42
N VAL A 366 18.88 -5.18 -17.30
CA VAL A 366 19.00 -3.88 -16.63
C VAL A 366 20.46 -3.70 -16.20
N SER A 367 21.15 -2.71 -16.76
CA SER A 367 22.51 -2.37 -16.36
C SER A 367 22.51 -1.65 -15.00
N GLU A 368 23.63 -1.63 -14.28
CA GLU A 368 23.75 -0.82 -13.06
C GLU A 368 23.49 0.66 -13.33
N GLN A 369 23.86 1.16 -14.52
CA GLN A 369 23.61 2.53 -14.96
C GLN A 369 22.12 2.83 -15.13
N ASP A 370 21.34 1.87 -15.67
CA ASP A 370 19.88 1.99 -15.77
C ASP A 370 19.26 2.14 -14.38
N SER A 371 19.73 1.36 -13.40
CA SER A 371 19.27 1.50 -12.01
C SER A 371 19.56 2.89 -11.43
N VAL A 372 20.71 3.51 -11.72
CA VAL A 372 21.03 4.86 -11.23
C VAL A 372 20.16 5.93 -11.91
N ILE A 373 19.88 5.80 -13.21
CA ILE A 373 18.97 6.70 -13.93
C ILE A 373 17.55 6.60 -13.40
N VAL A 374 17.07 5.37 -13.11
CA VAL A 374 15.76 5.15 -12.46
C VAL A 374 15.70 5.89 -11.13
N GLN A 375 16.72 5.74 -10.27
CA GLN A 375 16.78 6.41 -8.97
C GLN A 375 16.82 7.93 -9.12
N LEU A 376 17.59 8.45 -10.09
CA LEU A 376 17.70 9.89 -10.35
C LEU A 376 16.36 10.51 -10.79
N VAL A 377 15.67 9.91 -11.76
CA VAL A 377 14.37 10.39 -12.24
C VAL A 377 13.33 10.33 -11.12
N ASN A 378 13.29 9.23 -10.37
CA ASN A 378 12.40 9.09 -9.22
C ASN A 378 12.69 10.16 -8.16
N LYS A 379 13.97 10.44 -7.86
CA LYS A 379 14.39 11.46 -6.90
C LYS A 379 13.98 12.87 -7.34
N ILE A 380 14.19 13.22 -8.62
CA ILE A 380 13.73 14.50 -9.19
C ILE A 380 12.23 14.69 -8.98
N ILE A 381 11.42 13.65 -9.24
CA ILE A 381 9.96 13.72 -9.06
C ILE A 381 9.60 13.84 -7.57
N MET A 382 10.22 13.05 -6.69
CA MET A 382 9.98 13.14 -5.25
C MET A 382 10.32 14.51 -4.67
N ASP A 383 11.46 15.07 -5.05
CA ASP A 383 11.89 16.39 -4.62
C ASP A 383 10.95 17.47 -5.15
N ALA A 384 10.46 17.34 -6.39
CA ALA A 384 9.45 18.25 -6.94
C ALA A 384 8.15 18.24 -6.13
N VAL A 385 7.65 17.06 -5.76
CA VAL A 385 6.42 16.93 -4.95
C VAL A 385 6.63 17.49 -3.55
N GLN A 386 7.75 17.15 -2.89
CA GLN A 386 8.08 17.66 -1.56
C GLN A 386 8.18 19.19 -1.54
N ASN A 387 8.74 19.79 -2.59
CA ASN A 387 8.84 21.23 -2.75
C ASN A 387 7.58 21.89 -3.36
N LYS A 388 6.49 21.13 -3.54
CA LYS A 388 5.20 21.62 -4.10
C LYS A 388 5.35 22.35 -5.44
N VAL A 389 6.20 21.81 -6.30
CA VAL A 389 6.48 22.29 -7.65
C VAL A 389 5.28 22.01 -8.57
N SER A 390 4.94 22.94 -9.47
CA SER A 390 3.85 22.73 -10.44
C SER A 390 4.30 21.99 -11.69
N ASP A 391 5.50 22.31 -12.19
CA ASP A 391 6.03 21.75 -13.44
C ASP A 391 7.54 21.45 -13.27
N ILE A 392 7.95 20.28 -13.73
CA ILE A 392 9.36 19.84 -13.85
C ILE A 392 9.71 19.93 -15.34
N HIS A 393 10.81 20.61 -15.65
CA HIS A 393 11.34 20.77 -16.99
C HIS A 393 12.68 20.05 -17.08
N ILE A 394 12.84 19.18 -18.08
CA ILE A 394 14.09 18.49 -18.37
C ILE A 394 14.46 18.85 -19.80
N GLU A 395 15.58 19.57 -19.94
CA GLU A 395 15.95 20.29 -21.14
C GLU A 395 17.38 19.88 -21.54
N PRO A 396 17.52 18.88 -22.42
CA PRO A 396 18.81 18.48 -22.98
C PRO A 396 19.31 19.49 -24.01
N TYR A 397 20.61 19.77 -24.02
CA TYR A 397 21.22 20.71 -24.96
C TYR A 397 22.11 20.01 -26.01
N PRO A 398 22.31 20.61 -27.20
CA PRO A 398 23.21 20.08 -28.22
C PRO A 398 24.68 20.00 -27.76
N GLY A 399 25.48 19.16 -28.43
CA GLY A 399 26.91 19.04 -28.14
C GLY A 399 27.22 18.37 -26.79
N LYS A 400 28.12 19.00 -26.03
CA LYS A 400 28.61 18.58 -24.70
C LYS A 400 28.02 19.41 -23.55
N ASP A 401 26.95 20.15 -23.82
CA ASP A 401 26.25 20.90 -22.77
C ASP A 401 25.38 19.95 -21.93
N ASP A 402 25.40 20.16 -20.61
CA ASP A 402 24.65 19.34 -19.66
C ASP A 402 23.14 19.49 -19.82
N VAL A 403 22.40 18.44 -19.46
CA VAL A 403 20.95 18.46 -19.34
C VAL A 403 20.57 19.34 -18.16
N GLN A 404 19.71 20.34 -18.39
CA GLN A 404 19.20 21.20 -17.32
C GLN A 404 17.87 20.67 -16.81
N VAL A 405 17.79 20.46 -15.50
CA VAL A 405 16.52 20.22 -14.81
C VAL A 405 16.09 21.51 -14.15
N ARG A 406 14.93 22.05 -14.54
CA ARG A 406 14.31 23.24 -13.95
C ARG A 406 13.00 22.87 -13.28
N MET A 407 12.66 23.57 -12.20
CA MET A 407 11.42 23.38 -11.46
C MET A 407 10.66 24.70 -11.38
N ARG A 408 9.35 24.67 -11.66
CA ARG A 408 8.45 25.80 -11.48
C ARG A 408 7.87 25.82 -10.07
N VAL A 409 8.43 26.67 -9.21
CA VAL A 409 7.98 26.85 -7.82
C VAL A 409 7.26 28.18 -7.71
N ASP A 410 6.01 28.16 -7.23
CA ASP A 410 5.17 29.37 -7.08
C ASP A 410 5.14 30.25 -8.36
N GLY A 411 5.08 29.59 -9.53
CA GLY A 411 5.01 30.23 -10.85
C GLY A 411 6.34 30.62 -11.49
N ARG A 412 7.47 30.53 -10.77
CA ARG A 412 8.81 30.86 -11.30
C ARG A 412 9.63 29.61 -11.59
N CYS A 413 10.21 29.51 -12.79
CA CYS A 413 11.20 28.48 -13.09
C CYS A 413 12.55 28.82 -12.46
N LYS A 414 13.14 27.85 -11.77
CA LYS A 414 14.50 27.89 -11.25
C LYS A 414 15.26 26.66 -11.70
N ILE A 415 16.56 26.79 -11.94
CA ILE A 415 17.42 25.63 -12.16
C ILE A 415 17.47 24.84 -10.86
N TYR A 416 17.11 23.56 -10.95
CA TYR A 416 17.16 22.62 -9.85
C TYR A 416 18.50 21.89 -9.83
N GLN A 417 18.89 21.31 -10.97
CA GLN A 417 20.09 20.50 -11.09
C GLN A 417 20.60 20.48 -12.54
N ARG A 418 21.90 20.25 -12.73
CA ARG A 418 22.50 19.91 -14.03
C ARG A 418 22.95 18.46 -14.01
N ILE A 419 22.71 17.76 -15.12
CA ILE A 419 23.04 16.34 -15.28
C ILE A 419 23.97 16.20 -16.49
N PRO A 420 25.05 15.41 -16.41
CA PRO A 420 26.04 15.28 -17.48
C PRO A 420 25.42 15.02 -18.86
N TYR A 421 25.96 15.67 -19.90
CA TYR A 421 25.46 15.59 -21.29
C TYR A 421 25.29 14.16 -21.83
N LYS A 422 26.05 13.20 -21.29
CA LYS A 422 26.02 11.77 -21.67
C LYS A 422 24.62 11.15 -21.50
N TYR A 423 23.79 11.69 -20.61
CA TYR A 423 22.46 11.16 -20.28
C TYR A 423 21.30 11.84 -21.02
N LYS A 424 21.59 12.70 -22.00
CA LYS A 424 20.60 13.48 -22.75
C LYS A 424 19.52 12.66 -23.46
N TYR A 425 19.81 11.41 -23.81
CA TYR A 425 18.83 10.47 -24.39
C TYR A 425 18.21 9.55 -23.35
N ALA A 426 18.98 9.16 -22.33
CA ALA A 426 18.55 8.15 -21.36
C ALA A 426 17.45 8.66 -20.43
N ILE A 427 17.51 9.94 -20.03
CA ILE A 427 16.48 10.54 -19.16
C ILE A 427 15.12 10.66 -19.86
N PRO A 428 15.01 11.27 -21.06
CA PRO A 428 13.75 11.27 -21.80
C PRO A 428 13.22 9.85 -22.06
N SER A 429 14.10 8.90 -22.37
CA SER A 429 13.71 7.50 -22.62
C SER A 429 13.13 6.83 -21.36
N ARG A 430 13.75 7.02 -20.19
CA ARG A 430 13.20 6.54 -18.91
C ARG A 430 11.82 7.11 -18.63
N ILE A 431 11.62 8.40 -18.90
CA ILE A 431 10.33 9.05 -18.67
C ILE A 431 9.28 8.52 -19.65
N LYS A 432 9.62 8.32 -20.93
CA LYS A 432 8.73 7.68 -21.91
C LYS A 432 8.31 6.27 -21.49
N ILE A 433 9.22 5.47 -20.93
CA ILE A 433 8.89 4.16 -20.36
C ILE A 433 7.85 4.29 -19.24
N MET A 434 8.02 5.25 -18.32
CA MET A 434 7.11 5.44 -17.18
C MET A 434 5.67 5.81 -17.60
N CYS A 435 5.49 6.43 -18.76
CA CYS A 435 4.17 6.80 -19.30
C CYS A 435 3.71 5.97 -20.51
N GLY A 436 4.44 4.89 -20.87
CA GLY A 436 4.08 3.99 -21.97
C GLY A 436 4.15 4.65 -23.36
N LEU A 437 5.05 5.62 -23.54
CA LEU A 437 5.28 6.30 -24.82
C LEU A 437 6.30 5.56 -25.69
N ASP A 438 6.27 5.84 -26.99
CA ASP A 438 7.19 5.23 -27.96
C ASP A 438 8.58 5.87 -27.84
N ILE A 439 9.55 5.06 -27.41
CA ILE A 439 10.95 5.46 -27.17
C ILE A 439 11.69 5.66 -28.50
N SER A 440 11.31 4.91 -29.53
CA SER A 440 11.93 4.94 -30.86
C SER A 440 11.58 6.23 -31.61
N GLU A 441 10.38 6.78 -31.35
CA GLU A 441 9.92 7.98 -31.99
C GLU A 441 10.32 9.24 -31.22
N ARG A 442 11.15 10.09 -31.83
CA ARG A 442 11.69 11.32 -31.24
C ARG A 442 11.40 12.57 -32.07
N ARG A 443 10.67 12.45 -33.17
CA ARG A 443 10.47 13.50 -34.18
C ARG A 443 9.10 14.15 -34.10
N LYS A 444 8.17 13.60 -33.31
CA LYS A 444 6.85 14.19 -33.05
C LYS A 444 6.60 14.34 -31.55
N PRO A 445 5.84 15.37 -31.13
CA PRO A 445 5.42 15.48 -29.74
C PRO A 445 4.62 14.26 -29.27
N GLN A 446 4.77 13.91 -27.99
CA GLN A 446 4.03 12.82 -27.36
C GLN A 446 3.50 13.26 -25.99
N ASP A 447 2.26 12.87 -25.67
CA ASP A 447 1.60 13.15 -24.40
C ASP A 447 1.34 11.84 -23.64
N GLY A 448 1.70 11.80 -22.37
CA GLY A 448 1.49 10.65 -21.51
C GLY A 448 1.09 11.04 -20.08
N LYS A 449 0.80 10.02 -19.27
CA LYS A 449 0.53 10.17 -17.84
C LYS A 449 1.41 9.20 -17.06
N ILE A 450 1.96 9.66 -15.93
CA ILE A 450 2.69 8.84 -14.98
C ILE A 450 1.86 8.76 -13.72
N ASP A 451 1.44 7.55 -13.38
CA ASP A 451 0.90 7.22 -12.06
C ASP A 451 2.08 6.90 -11.14
N PHE A 452 2.60 7.91 -10.43
CA PHE A 452 3.88 7.80 -9.75
C PHE A 452 3.86 6.82 -8.58
N LYS A 453 2.68 6.44 -8.07
CA LYS A 453 2.57 5.37 -7.06
C LYS A 453 3.12 4.02 -7.54
N LYS A 454 3.25 3.83 -8.86
CA LYS A 454 3.88 2.65 -9.47
C LYS A 454 5.41 2.69 -9.40
N PHE A 455 6.00 3.87 -9.21
CA PHE A 455 7.44 4.12 -9.33
C PHE A 455 8.05 4.72 -8.05
N GLY A 456 7.22 5.16 -7.11
CA GLY A 456 7.66 5.78 -5.86
C GLY A 456 6.55 5.88 -4.82
N PRO A 457 6.88 6.31 -3.59
CA PRO A 457 5.99 6.26 -2.43
C PRO A 457 4.82 7.26 -2.49
N LEU A 458 4.89 8.22 -3.39
CA LEU A 458 3.96 9.34 -3.43
C LEU A 458 2.80 9.00 -4.34
N ASN A 459 1.58 9.09 -3.82
CA ASN A 459 0.37 8.96 -4.60
C ASN A 459 0.10 10.26 -5.38
N VAL A 460 0.84 10.44 -6.47
CA VAL A 460 0.75 11.61 -7.35
C VAL A 460 0.67 11.17 -8.81
N GLU A 461 -0.18 11.83 -9.59
CA GLU A 461 -0.23 11.66 -11.03
C GLU A 461 0.55 12.81 -11.68
N LEU A 462 1.35 12.52 -12.70
CA LEU A 462 2.00 13.53 -13.53
C LEU A 462 1.50 13.46 -14.95
N ARG A 463 1.27 14.61 -15.58
CA ARG A 463 1.08 14.70 -17.02
C ARG A 463 2.42 14.99 -17.68
N VAL A 464 2.79 14.20 -18.67
CA VAL A 464 4.07 14.30 -19.37
C VAL A 464 3.82 14.74 -20.81
N ALA A 465 4.61 15.70 -21.27
CA ALA A 465 4.73 16.02 -22.69
C ALA A 465 6.21 15.94 -23.09
N THR A 466 6.50 15.24 -24.18
CA THR A 466 7.82 15.26 -24.84
C THR A 466 7.71 16.08 -26.12
N VAL A 467 8.67 16.97 -26.35
CA VAL A 467 8.69 17.86 -27.52
C VAL A 467 10.05 17.77 -28.20
N PRO A 468 10.12 17.41 -29.49
CA PRO A 468 11.37 17.39 -30.25
C PRO A 468 12.02 18.77 -30.29
N THR A 469 13.33 18.83 -30.01
CA THR A 469 14.16 20.03 -30.07
C THR A 469 15.37 19.83 -30.98
N ALA A 470 16.11 20.91 -31.24
CA ALA A 470 17.25 20.91 -32.15
C ALA A 470 18.31 19.86 -31.75
N GLY A 471 18.93 19.21 -32.74
CA GLY A 471 19.95 18.19 -32.49
C GLY A 471 19.41 16.77 -32.21
N GLN A 472 18.18 16.48 -32.66
CA GLN A 472 17.48 15.21 -32.39
C GLN A 472 17.29 14.93 -30.89
N LEU A 473 17.09 16.00 -30.12
CA LEU A 473 16.85 15.96 -28.68
C LEU A 473 15.36 16.08 -28.39
N GLU A 474 14.97 15.80 -27.15
CA GLU A 474 13.59 15.92 -26.70
C GLU A 474 13.55 16.61 -25.33
N ASP A 475 12.85 17.73 -25.27
CA ASP A 475 12.49 18.36 -24.02
C ASP A 475 11.34 17.59 -23.39
N VAL A 476 11.40 17.43 -22.07
CA VAL A 476 10.34 16.77 -21.30
C VAL A 476 9.78 17.75 -20.28
N VAL A 477 8.46 17.94 -20.32
CA VAL A 477 7.73 18.71 -19.32
C VAL A 477 6.80 17.77 -18.56
N MET A 478 6.97 17.70 -17.25
CA MET A 478 6.09 16.94 -16.36
C MET A 478 5.34 17.89 -15.45
N ARG A 479 4.01 17.97 -15.61
CA ARG A 479 3.13 18.70 -14.69
C ARG A 479 2.75 17.78 -13.54
N VAL A 480 3.06 18.20 -12.32
CA VAL A 480 2.66 17.51 -11.09
C VAL A 480 1.19 17.83 -10.86
N LEU A 481 0.30 16.85 -11.00
CA LEU A 481 -1.12 17.05 -10.71
C LEU A 481 -1.30 17.02 -9.19
N ALA A 482 -2.03 17.99 -8.66
CA ALA A 482 -2.35 18.00 -7.25
C ALA A 482 -3.33 16.86 -6.96
N SER A 483 -2.84 15.76 -6.37
CA SER A 483 -3.71 14.79 -5.71
C SER A 483 -4.16 15.41 -4.39
N GLY A 484 -5.38 15.96 -4.37
CA GLY A 484 -5.87 16.63 -3.18
C GLY A 484 -7.34 16.94 -3.23
N GLU A 485 -7.95 16.91 -2.04
CA GLU A 485 -9.25 17.52 -1.80
C GLU A 485 -9.20 19.00 -2.22
N PRO A 486 -10.32 19.54 -2.73
CA PRO A 486 -10.42 20.96 -3.07
C PRO A 486 -10.05 21.82 -1.86
N ILE A 487 -9.44 22.98 -2.13
CA ILE A 487 -9.14 23.94 -1.07
C ILE A 487 -10.47 24.32 -0.39
N PRO A 488 -10.56 24.35 0.95
CA PRO A 488 -11.77 24.81 1.62
C PRO A 488 -12.13 26.23 1.17
N PHE A 489 -13.42 26.50 0.96
CA PHE A 489 -13.94 27.79 0.49
C PHE A 489 -13.39 28.97 1.30
N ASP A 490 -13.34 28.84 2.63
CA ASP A 490 -12.84 29.88 3.55
C ASP A 490 -11.33 30.17 3.41
N LYS A 491 -10.58 29.26 2.77
CA LYS A 491 -9.14 29.37 2.55
C LYS A 491 -8.78 29.95 1.17
N LEU A 492 -9.77 30.35 0.37
CA LEU A 492 -9.54 31.00 -0.93
C LEU A 492 -8.89 32.38 -0.79
N GLY A 493 -8.98 33.02 0.38
CA GLY A 493 -8.47 34.38 0.59
C GLY A 493 -9.37 35.45 -0.04
N LEU A 494 -10.68 35.21 -0.03
CA LEU A 494 -11.69 36.20 -0.37
C LEU A 494 -11.78 37.24 0.75
N THR A 495 -12.06 38.51 0.40
CA THR A 495 -12.47 39.51 1.38
C THR A 495 -13.84 39.14 1.94
N GLU A 496 -14.19 39.65 3.12
CA GLU A 496 -15.49 39.37 3.76
C GLU A 496 -16.67 39.61 2.82
N ARG A 497 -16.67 40.75 2.10
CA ARG A 497 -17.70 41.07 1.10
C ARG A 497 -17.73 40.05 -0.03
N ASN A 498 -16.57 39.71 -0.61
CA ASN A 498 -16.51 38.77 -1.74
C ASN A 498 -16.87 37.34 -1.33
N ALA A 499 -16.50 36.91 -0.13
CA ALA A 499 -16.89 35.62 0.43
C ALA A 499 -18.40 35.52 0.60
N ARG A 500 -19.02 36.53 1.22
CA ARG A 500 -20.47 36.60 1.42
C ARG A 500 -21.25 36.58 0.10
N VAL A 501 -20.87 37.44 -0.86
CA VAL A 501 -21.57 37.51 -2.16
C VAL A 501 -21.42 36.20 -2.92
N LEU A 502 -20.20 35.65 -3.01
CA LEU A 502 -19.99 34.38 -3.70
C LEU A 502 -20.74 33.24 -3.03
N GLU A 503 -20.76 33.16 -1.70
CA GLU A 503 -21.52 32.15 -0.96
C GLU A 503 -23.04 32.28 -1.20
N GLN A 504 -23.58 33.50 -1.26
CA GLN A 504 -24.97 33.75 -1.62
C GLN A 504 -25.29 33.29 -3.05
N CYS A 505 -24.40 33.55 -4.01
CA CYS A 505 -24.56 33.10 -5.39
C CYS A 505 -24.49 31.56 -5.51
N VAL A 506 -23.53 30.93 -4.84
CA VAL A 506 -23.32 29.47 -4.89
C VAL A 506 -24.52 28.69 -4.32
N ASN A 507 -25.29 29.28 -3.41
CA ASN A 507 -26.50 28.68 -2.84
C ASN A 507 -27.79 29.03 -3.62
N GLN A 508 -27.70 29.71 -4.76
CA GLN A 508 -28.87 29.94 -5.61
C GLN A 508 -29.31 28.63 -6.30
N PRO A 509 -30.62 28.44 -6.54
CA PRO A 509 -31.12 27.25 -7.23
C PRO A 509 -30.67 27.19 -8.70
N TYR A 510 -30.52 28.35 -9.34
CA TYR A 510 -30.12 28.46 -10.74
C TYR A 510 -29.41 29.78 -11.02
N GLY A 511 -28.74 29.85 -12.16
CA GLY A 511 -28.03 31.03 -12.64
C GLY A 511 -26.58 30.75 -13.00
N LEU A 512 -25.88 31.77 -13.48
CA LEU A 512 -24.54 31.65 -14.05
C LEU A 512 -23.49 32.31 -13.15
N ILE A 513 -22.49 31.52 -12.74
CA ILE A 513 -21.32 31.95 -11.97
C ILE A 513 -20.07 31.75 -12.83
N LEU A 514 -19.33 32.82 -13.07
CA LEU A 514 -18.12 32.80 -13.88
C LEU A 514 -16.89 33.11 -13.04
N VAL A 515 -15.85 32.28 -13.15
CA VAL A 515 -14.52 32.58 -12.60
C VAL A 515 -13.58 32.86 -13.75
N VAL A 516 -12.95 34.04 -13.79
CA VAL A 516 -12.21 34.51 -14.96
C VAL A 516 -10.79 34.94 -14.63
N GLY A 517 -9.92 34.89 -15.64
CA GLY A 517 -8.50 35.19 -15.49
C GLY A 517 -7.61 34.41 -16.46
N PRO A 518 -6.32 34.78 -16.56
CA PRO A 518 -5.35 34.11 -17.43
C PRO A 518 -5.06 32.70 -16.92
N THR A 519 -4.28 31.96 -17.70
CA THR A 519 -3.77 30.64 -17.30
C THR A 519 -2.98 30.74 -15.99
N GLY A 520 -3.19 29.78 -15.08
CA GLY A 520 -2.49 29.74 -13.79
C GLY A 520 -2.96 30.78 -12.76
N SER A 521 -4.11 31.43 -12.97
CA SER A 521 -4.72 32.33 -11.98
C SER A 521 -5.53 31.62 -10.88
N GLY A 522 -5.63 30.28 -10.93
CA GLY A 522 -6.33 29.48 -9.91
C GLY A 522 -7.84 29.34 -10.11
N LYS A 523 -8.37 29.59 -11.32
CA LYS A 523 -9.81 29.49 -11.63
C LYS A 523 -10.41 28.13 -11.28
N THR A 524 -9.78 27.06 -11.76
CA THR A 524 -10.17 25.67 -11.51
C THR A 524 -10.25 25.39 -10.01
N THR A 525 -9.23 25.83 -9.25
CA THR A 525 -9.20 25.68 -7.79
C THR A 525 -10.39 26.37 -7.13
N THR A 526 -10.71 27.60 -7.53
CA THR A 526 -11.84 28.35 -6.96
C THR A 526 -13.18 27.74 -7.33
N LEU A 527 -13.37 27.31 -8.59
CA LEU A 527 -14.58 26.60 -9.00
C LEU A 527 -14.79 25.31 -8.21
N HIS A 528 -13.76 24.47 -8.11
CA HIS A 528 -13.85 23.24 -7.34
C HIS A 528 -14.11 23.48 -5.86
N SER A 529 -13.62 24.60 -5.29
CA SER A 529 -13.88 24.98 -3.90
C SER A 529 -15.34 25.41 -3.70
N ALA A 530 -15.92 26.14 -4.68
CA ALA A 530 -17.32 26.54 -4.67
C ALA A 530 -18.25 25.32 -4.84
N VAL A 531 -17.98 24.45 -5.82
CA VAL A 531 -18.76 23.23 -6.05
C VAL A 531 -18.70 22.29 -4.85
N ALA A 532 -17.53 22.17 -4.20
CA ALA A 532 -17.40 21.35 -2.98
C ALA A 532 -18.30 21.83 -1.83
N ARG A 533 -18.62 23.12 -1.77
CA ARG A 533 -19.48 23.71 -0.72
C ARG A 533 -20.92 23.20 -0.80
N ILE A 534 -21.39 22.88 -2.00
CA ILE A 534 -22.76 22.42 -2.30
C ILE A 534 -22.82 20.93 -2.69
N ASN A 535 -21.68 20.23 -2.59
CA ASN A 535 -21.58 18.81 -2.89
C ASN A 535 -22.22 17.98 -1.76
N THR A 536 -23.54 17.86 -1.82
CA THR A 536 -24.37 17.08 -0.91
C THR A 536 -25.00 15.89 -1.67
N PRO A 537 -25.36 14.78 -1.00
CA PRO A 537 -26.03 13.66 -1.66
C PRO A 537 -27.32 14.03 -2.41
N GLU A 538 -27.97 15.12 -1.99
CA GLU A 538 -29.21 15.64 -2.56
C GLU A 538 -28.99 16.52 -3.81
N THR A 539 -27.75 16.95 -4.08
CA THR A 539 -27.41 17.81 -5.22
C THR A 539 -26.61 17.05 -6.26
N LYS A 540 -27.17 16.89 -7.46
CA LYS A 540 -26.55 16.16 -8.55
C LYS A 540 -25.71 17.07 -9.43
N ILE A 541 -24.39 16.91 -9.31
CA ILE A 541 -23.40 17.77 -9.94
C ILE A 541 -22.69 17.05 -11.09
N TRP A 542 -22.79 17.61 -12.29
CA TRP A 542 -22.05 17.16 -13.48
C TRP A 542 -20.98 18.16 -13.88
N THR A 543 -19.78 17.67 -14.20
CA THR A 543 -18.68 18.52 -14.68
C THR A 543 -18.14 18.03 -16.01
N ALA A 544 -17.86 18.95 -16.94
CA ALA A 544 -17.11 18.71 -18.17
C ALA A 544 -15.79 19.48 -18.10
N GLU A 545 -14.66 18.79 -18.20
CA GLU A 545 -13.32 19.37 -17.99
C GLU A 545 -12.32 18.90 -19.06
N ASP A 546 -11.27 19.69 -19.32
CA ASP A 546 -10.22 19.35 -20.29
C ASP A 546 -8.80 19.70 -19.76
N PRO A 547 -8.12 18.77 -19.06
CA PRO A 547 -8.62 17.52 -18.49
C PRO A 547 -9.26 17.71 -17.10
N VAL A 548 -9.75 16.62 -16.49
CA VAL A 548 -10.15 16.65 -15.07
C VAL A 548 -8.91 16.84 -14.19
N GLU A 549 -8.80 17.99 -13.51
CA GLU A 549 -7.62 18.34 -12.69
C GLU A 549 -7.77 17.95 -11.21
N ILE A 550 -8.96 18.17 -10.64
CA ILE A 550 -9.26 17.93 -9.21
C ILE A 550 -10.42 16.94 -9.14
N THR A 551 -10.15 15.74 -8.60
CA THR A 551 -11.21 14.74 -8.42
C THR A 551 -11.94 14.95 -7.09
N GLN A 552 -13.28 14.93 -7.13
CA GLN A 552 -14.11 15.05 -5.95
C GLN A 552 -15.14 13.93 -5.90
N ARG A 553 -15.20 13.25 -4.75
CA ARG A 553 -16.23 12.25 -4.51
C ARG A 553 -17.61 12.92 -4.51
N GLY A 554 -18.57 12.31 -5.19
CA GLY A 554 -19.95 12.83 -5.31
C GLY A 554 -20.23 13.45 -6.67
N LEU A 555 -19.24 14.09 -7.29
CA LEU A 555 -19.37 14.70 -8.61
C LEU A 555 -19.36 13.64 -9.72
N ARG A 556 -20.04 13.94 -10.83
CA ARG A 556 -19.96 13.21 -12.09
C ARG A 556 -19.07 13.98 -13.06
N GLN A 557 -17.77 13.70 -13.00
CA GLN A 557 -16.77 14.41 -13.78
C GLN A 557 -16.48 13.66 -15.07
N VAL A 558 -16.68 14.32 -16.22
CA VAL A 558 -16.33 13.80 -17.54
C VAL A 558 -15.19 14.61 -18.14
N GLN A 559 -14.30 13.93 -18.84
CA GLN A 559 -13.24 14.58 -19.59
C GLN A 559 -13.68 14.79 -21.04
N VAL A 560 -13.39 15.96 -21.58
CA VAL A 560 -13.58 16.28 -23.01
C VAL A 560 -12.62 15.44 -23.85
N HIS A 561 -13.12 14.91 -24.98
CA HIS A 561 -12.35 14.12 -25.93
C HIS A 561 -12.63 14.60 -27.36
N PRO A 562 -11.93 15.67 -27.82
CA PRO A 562 -12.22 16.27 -29.13
C PRO A 562 -12.03 15.31 -30.30
N LYS A 563 -11.10 14.35 -30.18
CA LYS A 563 -10.81 13.34 -31.22
C LYS A 563 -11.99 12.43 -31.57
N ILE A 564 -12.94 12.26 -30.64
CA ILE A 564 -14.16 11.47 -30.86
C ILE A 564 -15.42 12.36 -30.94
N GLY A 565 -15.24 13.67 -31.05
CA GLY A 565 -16.34 14.64 -31.10
C GLY A 565 -17.02 14.91 -29.75
N PHE A 566 -16.49 14.41 -28.64
CA PHE A 566 -17.04 14.68 -27.30
C PHE A 566 -16.48 16.02 -26.77
N THR A 567 -17.02 17.13 -27.29
CA THR A 567 -16.65 18.53 -26.97
C THR A 567 -17.37 19.06 -25.73
N PHE A 568 -17.02 20.28 -25.26
CA PHE A 568 -17.77 20.95 -24.19
C PHE A 568 -19.26 21.08 -24.55
N ALA A 569 -19.62 21.70 -25.67
CA ALA A 569 -21.01 21.80 -26.12
C ALA A 569 -21.75 20.44 -26.17
N ALA A 570 -21.09 19.37 -26.63
CA ALA A 570 -21.67 18.03 -26.65
C ALA A 570 -21.92 17.47 -25.24
N ALA A 571 -21.00 17.72 -24.30
CA ALA A 571 -21.15 17.33 -22.90
C ALA A 571 -22.30 18.10 -22.23
N LEU A 572 -22.39 19.43 -22.40
CA LEU A 572 -23.49 20.24 -21.84
C LEU A 572 -24.87 19.74 -22.30
N ARG A 573 -25.05 19.51 -23.60
CA ARG A 573 -26.31 18.96 -24.14
C ARG A 573 -26.66 17.59 -23.55
N SER A 574 -25.64 16.80 -23.24
CA SER A 574 -25.84 15.49 -22.60
C SER A 574 -26.23 15.65 -21.13
N PHE A 575 -25.65 16.62 -20.42
CA PHE A 575 -25.97 16.90 -19.02
C PHE A 575 -27.41 17.37 -18.86
N LEU A 576 -27.95 18.21 -19.74
CA LEU A 576 -29.35 18.65 -19.70
C LEU A 576 -30.37 17.51 -19.78
N ARG A 577 -29.96 16.31 -20.24
CA ARG A 577 -30.79 15.09 -20.26
C ARG A 577 -30.44 14.11 -19.14
N ALA A 578 -29.42 14.44 -18.35
CA ALA A 578 -28.91 13.62 -17.26
C ALA A 578 -29.47 14.04 -15.90
N ASP A 579 -30.48 14.91 -15.86
CA ASP A 579 -31.14 15.41 -14.65
C ASP A 579 -30.13 16.00 -13.65
N PRO A 580 -29.42 17.09 -14.01
CA PRO A 580 -28.46 17.76 -13.12
C PRO A 580 -29.17 18.85 -12.31
N ASP A 581 -28.67 19.13 -11.10
CA ASP A 581 -28.99 20.38 -10.39
C ASP A 581 -27.93 21.45 -10.70
N VAL A 582 -26.67 21.01 -10.77
CA VAL A 582 -25.50 21.87 -10.99
C VAL A 582 -24.68 21.36 -12.17
N ILE A 583 -24.29 22.28 -13.04
CA ILE A 583 -23.43 22.01 -14.19
C ILE A 583 -22.15 22.84 -14.06
N MET A 584 -20.99 22.19 -14.09
CA MET A 584 -19.70 22.88 -14.21
C MET A 584 -19.08 22.62 -15.57
N VAL A 585 -18.72 23.68 -16.27
CA VAL A 585 -18.08 23.63 -17.57
C VAL A 585 -16.70 24.23 -17.44
N GLY A 586 -15.64 23.46 -17.72
CA GLY A 586 -14.27 23.89 -17.53
C GLY A 586 -13.98 25.26 -18.13
N GLU A 587 -14.51 25.54 -19.32
CA GLU A 587 -14.41 26.85 -19.96
C GLU A 587 -15.47 27.06 -21.06
N MET A 588 -15.82 28.32 -21.30
CA MET A 588 -16.67 28.77 -22.42
C MET A 588 -15.81 29.51 -23.44
N ARG A 589 -15.18 28.76 -24.36
CA ARG A 589 -14.30 29.35 -25.39
C ARG A 589 -15.06 29.85 -26.62
N ASP A 590 -16.12 29.15 -26.98
CA ASP A 590 -16.90 29.37 -28.20
C ASP A 590 -18.34 29.79 -27.86
N GLN A 591 -18.98 30.42 -28.84
CA GLN A 591 -20.35 30.93 -28.74
C GLN A 591 -21.33 29.81 -28.40
N GLU A 592 -21.22 28.66 -29.07
CA GLU A 592 -22.12 27.52 -28.87
C GLU A 592 -22.14 27.05 -27.41
N THR A 593 -20.96 26.88 -26.79
CA THR A 593 -20.85 26.47 -25.39
C THR A 593 -21.39 27.55 -24.44
N ALA A 594 -21.14 28.83 -24.74
CA ALA A 594 -21.65 29.94 -23.94
C ALA A 594 -23.17 30.05 -24.00
N GLU A 595 -23.77 29.93 -25.19
CA GLU A 595 -25.23 29.94 -25.40
C GLU A 595 -25.91 28.82 -24.62
N ILE A 596 -25.43 27.58 -24.75
CA ILE A 596 -26.01 26.43 -24.03
C ILE A 596 -25.87 26.61 -22.52
N GLY A 597 -24.74 27.16 -22.04
CA GLY A 597 -24.54 27.42 -20.62
C GLY A 597 -25.50 28.47 -20.06
N VAL A 598 -25.80 29.50 -20.83
CA VAL A 598 -26.77 30.54 -20.47
C VAL A 598 -28.19 29.98 -20.50
N GLU A 599 -28.55 29.23 -21.54
CA GLU A 599 -29.85 28.54 -21.63
C GLU A 599 -30.06 27.57 -20.46
N ALA A 600 -29.04 26.77 -20.12
CA ALA A 600 -29.04 25.88 -18.96
C ALA A 600 -29.32 26.65 -17.66
N SER A 601 -28.70 27.82 -17.50
CA SER A 601 -28.89 28.65 -16.31
C SER A 601 -30.29 29.27 -16.19
N LEU A 602 -30.95 29.54 -17.33
CA LEU A 602 -32.31 30.05 -17.39
C LEU A 602 -33.37 28.96 -17.22
N THR A 603 -33.00 27.70 -17.48
CA THR A 603 -33.87 26.52 -17.38
C THR A 603 -33.80 25.84 -16.02
N GLY A 604 -33.31 26.53 -14.99
CA GLY A 604 -33.35 26.04 -13.60
C GLY A 604 -32.10 25.33 -13.12
N HIS A 605 -30.96 25.46 -13.81
CA HIS A 605 -29.69 24.88 -13.39
C HIS A 605 -28.74 25.94 -12.84
N LEU A 606 -27.94 25.59 -11.83
CA LEU A 606 -26.81 26.42 -11.42
C LEU A 606 -25.59 26.06 -12.28
N VAL A 607 -25.06 27.04 -13.02
CA VAL A 607 -24.00 26.83 -14.00
C VAL A 607 -22.73 27.55 -13.57
N PHE A 608 -21.64 26.79 -13.49
CA PHE A 608 -20.30 27.29 -13.22
C PHE A 608 -19.44 27.21 -14.47
N SER A 609 -18.70 28.27 -14.80
CA SER A 609 -17.69 28.17 -15.87
C SER A 609 -16.51 29.13 -15.72
N THR A 610 -15.54 29.01 -16.63
CA THR A 610 -14.40 29.92 -16.71
C THR A 610 -14.24 30.57 -18.09
N LEU A 611 -13.66 31.78 -18.07
CA LEU A 611 -13.20 32.49 -19.26
C LEU A 611 -11.81 33.10 -19.03
N HIS A 612 -11.17 33.47 -20.13
CA HIS A 612 -9.84 34.08 -20.17
C HIS A 612 -9.92 35.59 -20.42
N THR A 613 -10.47 36.35 -19.47
CA THR A 613 -10.52 37.81 -19.49
C THR A 613 -9.66 38.41 -18.36
N ASN A 614 -9.34 39.71 -18.43
CA ASN A 614 -8.46 40.31 -17.43
C ASN A 614 -9.19 40.86 -16.22
N SER A 615 -10.45 41.25 -16.38
CA SER A 615 -11.29 41.82 -15.32
C SER A 615 -12.73 41.28 -15.40
N ALA A 616 -13.48 41.44 -14.31
CA ALA A 616 -14.87 41.01 -14.26
C ALA A 616 -15.74 41.83 -15.24
N PRO A 617 -15.62 43.18 -15.34
CA PRO A 617 -16.33 43.97 -16.34
C PRO A 617 -16.02 43.59 -17.81
N GLU A 618 -14.77 43.28 -18.16
CA GLU A 618 -14.39 42.83 -19.52
C GLU A 618 -15.07 41.53 -19.93
N THR A 619 -15.47 40.71 -18.96
CA THR A 619 -16.16 39.45 -19.23
C THR A 619 -17.55 39.68 -19.80
N VAL A 620 -18.23 40.71 -19.30
CA VAL A 620 -19.55 41.11 -19.82
C VAL A 620 -19.42 41.48 -21.29
N THR A 621 -18.48 42.38 -21.63
CA THR A 621 -18.27 42.79 -23.01
C THR A 621 -17.81 41.62 -23.88
N ARG A 622 -16.91 40.77 -23.38
CA ARG A 622 -16.41 39.60 -24.14
C ARG A 622 -17.52 38.62 -24.51
N LEU A 623 -18.45 38.35 -23.60
CA LEU A 623 -19.57 37.46 -23.88
C LEU A 623 -20.55 38.10 -24.89
N LEU A 624 -20.79 39.41 -24.78
CA LEU A 624 -21.59 40.13 -25.77
C LEU A 624 -20.92 40.19 -27.16
N ASP A 625 -19.59 40.24 -27.22
CA ASP A 625 -18.80 40.17 -28.46
C ASP A 625 -18.78 38.77 -29.08
N MET A 626 -19.14 37.73 -28.31
CA MET A 626 -19.37 36.37 -28.79
C MET A 626 -20.81 36.17 -29.28
N ASP A 627 -21.52 37.26 -29.59
CA ASP A 627 -22.91 37.29 -30.07
C ASP A 627 -23.94 36.66 -29.11
N LEU A 628 -23.62 36.63 -27.82
CA LEU A 628 -24.56 36.19 -26.79
C LEU A 628 -25.70 37.21 -26.62
N ASP A 629 -26.93 36.73 -26.54
CA ASP A 629 -28.11 37.59 -26.35
C ASP A 629 -28.02 38.36 -25.01
N PRO A 630 -28.02 39.71 -25.03
CA PRO A 630 -27.85 40.52 -23.82
C PRO A 630 -28.95 40.31 -22.78
N PHE A 631 -30.18 40.00 -23.22
CA PHE A 631 -31.30 39.78 -22.30
C PHE A 631 -31.12 38.48 -21.55
N SER A 632 -30.90 37.40 -22.28
CA SER A 632 -30.67 36.06 -21.73
C SER A 632 -29.46 36.03 -20.79
N PHE A 633 -28.34 36.63 -21.21
CA PHE A 633 -27.14 36.72 -20.37
C PHE A 633 -27.36 37.54 -19.10
N SER A 634 -28.04 38.68 -19.22
CA SER A 634 -28.34 39.55 -18.08
C SER A 634 -29.26 38.87 -17.06
N ASP A 635 -30.25 38.10 -17.51
CA ASP A 635 -31.14 37.39 -16.60
C ASP A 635 -30.44 36.19 -15.93
N ALA A 636 -29.54 35.53 -16.66
CA ALA A 636 -28.74 34.41 -16.19
C ALA A 636 -27.67 34.76 -15.14
N ILE A 637 -26.98 35.90 -15.29
CA ILE A 637 -25.76 36.18 -14.51
C ILE A 637 -26.04 36.40 -13.02
N LEU A 638 -25.32 35.65 -12.18
CA LEU A 638 -25.30 35.83 -10.72
C LEU A 638 -24.07 36.62 -10.28
N CYS A 639 -22.88 36.18 -10.67
CA CYS A 639 -21.64 36.92 -10.41
C CYS A 639 -20.50 36.52 -11.37
N ILE A 640 -19.53 37.42 -11.51
CA ILE A 640 -18.26 37.19 -12.20
C ILE A 640 -17.12 37.48 -11.23
N LEU A 641 -16.32 36.46 -10.93
CA LEU A 641 -15.13 36.54 -10.09
C LEU A 641 -13.87 36.55 -10.97
N ALA A 642 -13.26 37.71 -11.15
CA ALA A 642 -11.93 37.81 -11.73
C ALA A 642 -10.86 37.48 -10.70
N GLN A 643 -9.85 36.71 -11.11
CA GLN A 643 -8.81 36.21 -10.22
C GLN A 643 -7.39 36.35 -10.78
N ARG A 644 -6.44 36.56 -9.87
CA ARG A 644 -4.98 36.46 -10.08
C ARG A 644 -4.33 35.73 -8.90
N LEU A 645 -3.12 35.20 -9.09
CA LEU A 645 -2.31 34.65 -7.99
C LEU A 645 -1.05 35.47 -7.77
N ALA A 646 -0.93 36.09 -6.60
CA ALA A 646 0.30 36.68 -6.09
C ALA A 646 1.06 35.67 -5.21
N ARG A 647 2.37 35.83 -5.05
CA ARG A 647 3.12 35.01 -4.08
C ARG A 647 2.89 35.52 -2.67
N ARG A 648 2.78 34.61 -1.71
CA ARG A 648 2.62 34.93 -0.30
C ARG A 648 3.99 35.14 0.34
N LEU A 649 4.15 36.20 1.13
CA LEU A 649 5.37 36.42 1.91
C LEU A 649 5.62 35.23 2.84
N CYS A 650 6.88 34.84 2.98
CA CYS A 650 7.25 33.74 3.86
C CYS A 650 6.95 34.12 5.33
N PRO A 651 6.11 33.34 6.04
CA PRO A 651 5.74 33.68 7.42
C PRO A 651 6.94 33.59 8.38
N ASP A 652 7.97 32.82 8.03
CA ASP A 652 9.15 32.60 8.87
C ASP A 652 10.21 33.71 8.75
N CYS A 653 10.23 34.49 7.66
CA CYS A 653 11.29 35.48 7.41
C CYS A 653 10.82 36.84 6.91
N LYS A 654 9.51 37.08 6.78
CA LYS A 654 9.02 38.42 6.45
C LYS A 654 9.48 39.42 7.51
N GLN A 655 9.86 40.62 7.08
CA GLN A 655 10.24 41.70 7.98
C GLN A 655 9.24 42.85 7.87
N GLU A 656 8.72 43.27 9.01
CA GLU A 656 7.84 44.43 9.11
C GLU A 656 8.64 45.74 9.12
N PHE A 657 8.11 46.76 8.46
CA PHE A 657 8.70 48.09 8.41
C PHE A 657 7.60 49.17 8.29
N ALA A 658 7.88 50.34 8.84
CA ALA A 658 7.07 51.53 8.58
C ALA A 658 7.38 52.05 7.17
N PRO A 659 6.39 52.18 6.26
CA PRO A 659 6.63 52.71 4.93
C PRO A 659 7.09 54.16 5.00
N SER A 660 7.93 54.56 4.04
CA SER A 660 8.24 55.97 3.85
C SER A 660 6.98 56.75 3.46
N ARG A 661 6.95 58.05 3.73
CA ARG A 661 5.83 58.93 3.33
C ARG A 661 5.51 58.81 1.84
N LYS A 662 6.54 58.70 1.00
CA LYS A 662 6.39 58.54 -0.45
C LYS A 662 5.74 57.20 -0.82
N GLU A 663 6.18 56.10 -0.22
CA GLU A 663 5.57 54.77 -0.47
C GLU A 663 4.10 54.75 -0.03
N LEU A 664 3.79 55.39 1.09
CA LEU A 664 2.42 55.52 1.59
C LEU A 664 1.55 56.33 0.63
N GLU A 665 2.03 57.49 0.18
CA GLU A 665 1.35 58.33 -0.82
C GLU A 665 1.13 57.56 -2.15
N GLU A 666 2.12 56.80 -2.61
CA GLU A 666 1.99 55.94 -3.79
C GLU A 666 0.93 54.84 -3.61
N ILE A 667 0.91 54.15 -2.47
CA ILE A 667 -0.08 53.09 -2.18
C ILE A 667 -1.50 53.66 -2.17
N ILE A 668 -1.71 54.79 -1.49
CA ILE A 668 -3.03 55.42 -1.40
C ILE A 668 -3.47 55.92 -2.78
N LEU A 669 -2.55 56.50 -3.57
CA LEU A 669 -2.85 56.94 -4.93
C LEU A 669 -3.24 55.75 -5.83
N GLU A 670 -2.52 54.63 -5.73
CA GLU A 670 -2.81 53.41 -6.50
C GLU A 670 -4.10 52.70 -6.07
N PHE A 671 -4.49 52.83 -4.81
CA PHE A 671 -5.78 52.35 -4.29
C PHE A 671 -6.95 53.24 -4.74
N GLY A 672 -6.69 54.54 -4.88
CA GLY A 672 -7.69 55.57 -5.09
C GLY A 672 -7.97 56.33 -3.80
N LEU A 673 -7.77 57.66 -3.81
CA LEU A 673 -7.85 58.51 -2.61
C LEU A 673 -9.19 58.41 -1.88
N GLU A 674 -10.30 58.44 -2.62
CA GLU A 674 -11.65 58.37 -2.04
C GLU A 674 -11.97 56.96 -1.53
N ASP A 675 -11.61 55.94 -2.29
CA ASP A 675 -11.85 54.55 -1.91
C ASP A 675 -11.00 54.15 -0.70
N PHE A 676 -9.77 54.65 -0.61
CA PHE A 676 -8.90 54.40 0.54
C PHE A 676 -9.50 54.99 1.81
N LYS A 677 -10.05 56.21 1.74
CA LYS A 677 -10.75 56.83 2.88
C LYS A 677 -11.93 56.00 3.37
N LYS A 678 -12.68 55.36 2.46
CA LYS A 678 -13.81 54.49 2.82
C LYS A 678 -13.39 53.23 3.60
N THR A 679 -12.12 52.81 3.52
CA THR A 679 -11.63 51.66 4.28
C THR A 679 -11.55 51.93 5.79
N GLY A 680 -11.50 53.20 6.21
CA GLY A 680 -11.32 53.59 7.61
C GLY A 680 -9.91 53.33 8.16
N ILE A 681 -8.96 52.91 7.33
CA ILE A 681 -7.57 52.64 7.74
C ILE A 681 -6.83 53.97 7.92
N ASP A 682 -6.27 54.19 9.12
CA ASP A 682 -5.42 55.35 9.39
C ASP A 682 -4.04 55.17 8.73
N PRO A 683 -3.65 56.01 7.75
CA PRO A 683 -2.36 55.92 7.08
C PRO A 683 -1.15 55.94 8.02
N SER A 684 -1.25 56.61 9.17
CA SER A 684 -0.15 56.73 10.13
C SER A 684 0.16 55.44 10.88
N THR A 685 -0.79 54.50 10.91
CA THR A 685 -0.66 53.21 11.62
C THR A 685 -0.20 52.07 10.71
N ILE A 686 -0.03 52.34 9.41
CA ILE A 686 0.25 51.31 8.41
C ILE A 686 1.66 50.75 8.60
N THR A 687 1.73 49.43 8.75
CA THR A 687 2.96 48.65 8.74
C THR A 687 2.95 47.74 7.51
N LEU A 688 4.04 47.71 6.76
CA LEU A 688 4.19 46.85 5.60
C LEU A 688 5.17 45.72 5.89
N SER A 689 5.05 44.62 5.14
CA SER A 689 5.99 43.51 5.20
C SER A 689 6.80 43.43 3.89
N LYS A 690 8.09 43.09 3.99
CA LYS A 690 8.96 42.84 2.83
C LYS A 690 9.56 41.44 2.85
N ALA A 691 9.86 40.94 1.66
CA ALA A 691 10.56 39.67 1.45
C ALA A 691 12.04 39.79 1.83
N VAL A 692 12.53 38.91 2.73
CA VAL A 692 13.95 38.85 3.14
C VAL A 692 14.65 37.61 2.56
N GLY A 693 14.04 36.43 2.71
CA GLY A 693 14.64 35.16 2.29
C GLY A 693 15.16 34.34 3.48
N CYS A 694 14.94 33.04 3.45
CA CYS A 694 15.50 32.08 4.40
C CYS A 694 15.51 30.67 3.79
N PRO A 695 16.18 29.69 4.41
CA PRO A 695 16.22 28.31 3.92
C PRO A 695 14.82 27.68 3.74
N LYS A 696 13.83 28.01 4.58
CA LYS A 696 12.46 27.46 4.48
C LYS A 696 11.70 27.89 3.23
N CYS A 697 12.13 28.96 2.55
CA CYS A 697 11.53 29.48 1.32
C CYS A 697 12.51 29.48 0.14
N GLY A 698 13.64 28.77 0.26
CA GLY A 698 14.70 28.72 -0.75
C GLY A 698 15.21 30.11 -1.11
N ASP A 699 15.42 30.94 -0.09
CA ASP A 699 15.93 32.32 -0.14
C ASP A 699 15.12 33.28 -1.04
N SER A 700 13.90 32.89 -1.41
CA SER A 700 13.05 33.73 -2.26
C SER A 700 12.33 34.84 -1.49
N GLY A 701 12.12 34.64 -0.18
CA GLY A 701 11.27 35.47 0.66
C GLY A 701 9.76 35.22 0.51
N TYR A 702 9.36 34.26 -0.33
CA TYR A 702 7.96 33.90 -0.56
C TYR A 702 7.74 32.39 -0.41
N LYS A 703 6.56 32.00 0.08
CA LYS A 703 6.20 30.58 0.22
C LYS A 703 4.71 30.39 0.00
N GLY A 704 4.36 29.75 -1.12
CA GLY A 704 2.98 29.56 -1.53
C GLY A 704 2.39 30.79 -2.24
N ARG A 705 1.11 30.67 -2.59
CA ARG A 705 0.37 31.65 -3.39
C ARG A 705 -0.89 32.12 -2.67
N LEU A 706 -1.41 33.25 -3.13
CA LEU A 706 -2.52 34.01 -2.59
C LEU A 706 -3.41 34.47 -3.75
N GLY A 707 -4.72 34.25 -3.66
CA GLY A 707 -5.69 34.79 -4.62
C GLY A 707 -5.87 36.29 -4.47
N LEU A 708 -5.91 37.03 -5.58
CA LEU A 708 -6.43 38.40 -5.67
C LEU A 708 -7.75 38.34 -6.43
N HIS A 709 -8.76 39.04 -5.94
CA HIS A 709 -10.15 38.84 -6.35
C HIS A 709 -10.86 40.15 -6.65
N GLU A 710 -11.59 40.16 -7.74
CA GLU A 710 -12.50 41.22 -8.15
C GLU A 710 -13.84 40.55 -8.48
N LEU A 711 -14.87 40.85 -7.68
CA LEU A 711 -16.18 40.18 -7.78
C LEU A 711 -17.26 41.17 -8.19
N LEU A 712 -17.74 41.02 -9.42
CA LEU A 712 -18.89 41.72 -9.97
C LEU A 712 -20.14 40.91 -9.65
N GLU A 713 -21.15 41.57 -9.07
CA GLU A 713 -22.43 40.97 -8.70
C GLU A 713 -23.50 41.35 -9.74
N GLY A 714 -24.36 40.40 -10.10
CA GLY A 714 -25.47 40.58 -11.05
C GLY A 714 -26.66 41.30 -10.43
N THR A 715 -26.46 42.52 -9.93
CA THR A 715 -27.52 43.36 -9.36
C THR A 715 -28.51 43.85 -10.43
N ASP A 716 -29.73 44.26 -10.07
CA ASP A 716 -30.68 44.80 -11.06
C ASP A 716 -30.13 46.00 -11.87
N PRO A 717 -29.42 46.98 -11.27
CA PRO A 717 -28.73 48.02 -12.02
C PRO A 717 -27.68 47.46 -12.99
N MET A 718 -26.88 46.49 -12.56
CA MET A 718 -25.89 45.83 -13.42
C MET A 718 -26.55 45.12 -14.59
N LYS A 719 -27.61 44.34 -14.32
CA LYS A 719 -28.41 43.64 -15.33
C LYS A 719 -28.99 44.62 -16.37
N ALA A 720 -29.48 45.78 -15.94
CA ALA A 720 -29.97 46.81 -16.85
C ALA A 720 -28.86 47.37 -17.78
N LEU A 721 -27.63 47.51 -17.28
CA LEU A 721 -26.48 47.93 -18.09
C LEU A 721 -26.08 46.86 -19.11
N VAL A 722 -26.08 45.59 -18.72
CA VAL A 722 -25.81 44.46 -19.63
C VAL A 722 -26.83 44.43 -20.78
N LYS A 723 -28.13 44.56 -20.48
CA LYS A 723 -29.21 44.60 -21.48
C LYS A 723 -29.03 45.71 -22.51
N ARG A 724 -28.45 46.85 -22.10
CA ARG A 724 -28.21 48.02 -22.96
C ARG A 724 -26.86 48.00 -23.66
N LYS A 725 -26.06 46.94 -23.50
CA LYS A 725 -24.67 46.85 -24.00
C LYS A 725 -23.85 48.08 -23.60
N ALA A 726 -23.94 48.48 -22.33
CA ALA A 726 -23.21 49.66 -21.84
C ALA A 726 -21.69 49.51 -21.99
N GLU A 727 -20.99 50.63 -22.12
CA GLU A 727 -19.54 50.63 -22.19
C GLU A 727 -18.90 50.08 -20.91
N ILE A 728 -17.73 49.45 -21.08
CA ILE A 728 -16.97 48.80 -20.01
C ILE A 728 -16.73 49.71 -18.79
N GLU A 729 -16.46 51.00 -19.00
CA GLU A 729 -16.21 51.94 -17.91
C GLU A 729 -17.48 52.21 -17.08
N THR A 730 -18.64 52.26 -17.73
CA THR A 730 -19.93 52.39 -17.04
C THR A 730 -20.24 51.15 -16.22
N ILE A 731 -19.99 49.96 -16.78
CA ILE A 731 -20.13 48.68 -16.06
C ILE A 731 -19.20 48.64 -14.85
N ARG A 732 -17.92 49.04 -15.01
CA ARG A 732 -16.94 49.09 -13.93
C ARG A 732 -17.38 50.02 -12.81
N GLN A 733 -17.82 51.23 -13.13
CA GLN A 733 -18.29 52.20 -12.13
C GLN A 733 -19.51 51.70 -11.36
N GLN A 734 -20.47 51.05 -12.04
CA GLN A 734 -21.61 50.44 -11.37
C GLN A 734 -21.19 49.28 -10.47
N ALA A 735 -20.28 48.41 -10.91
CA ALA A 735 -19.78 47.31 -10.09
C ALA A 735 -19.06 47.83 -8.83
N ILE A 736 -18.26 48.90 -8.93
CA ILE A 736 -17.62 49.56 -7.78
C ILE A 736 -18.68 50.13 -6.83
N LYS A 737 -19.73 50.76 -7.38
CA LYS A 737 -20.86 51.26 -6.60
C LYS A 737 -21.60 50.14 -5.85
N ASP A 738 -21.69 48.96 -6.45
CA ASP A 738 -22.23 47.73 -5.85
C ASP A 738 -21.25 47.08 -4.82
N GLY A 739 -20.12 47.73 -4.55
CA GLY A 739 -19.13 47.33 -3.54
C GLY A 739 -17.96 46.50 -4.07
N MET A 740 -17.78 46.40 -5.39
CA MET A 740 -16.64 45.70 -5.99
C MET A 740 -15.34 46.43 -5.72
N THR A 741 -14.39 45.75 -5.09
CA THR A 741 -12.98 46.14 -5.10
C THR A 741 -12.31 45.61 -6.36
N THR A 742 -11.50 46.44 -7.01
CA THR A 742 -10.67 46.00 -8.14
C THR A 742 -9.62 44.99 -7.70
N LEU A 743 -9.07 44.20 -8.64
CA LEU A 743 -7.96 43.26 -8.36
C LEU A 743 -6.79 43.93 -7.64
N LYS A 744 -6.48 45.17 -8.03
CA LYS A 744 -5.38 45.95 -7.46
C LYS A 744 -5.68 46.43 -6.05
N GLN A 745 -6.90 46.92 -5.80
CA GLN A 745 -7.35 47.33 -4.47
C GLN A 745 -7.33 46.14 -3.50
N ASP A 746 -7.88 44.98 -3.89
CA ASP A 746 -7.81 43.75 -3.09
C ASP A 746 -6.36 43.32 -2.81
N GLY A 747 -5.49 43.39 -3.82
CA GLY A 747 -4.06 43.16 -3.65
C GLY A 747 -3.40 44.10 -2.64
N ILE A 748 -3.71 45.40 -2.69
CA ILE A 748 -3.21 46.37 -1.72
C ILE A 748 -3.72 46.06 -0.31
N LEU A 749 -4.99 45.72 -0.12
CA LEU A 749 -5.51 45.31 1.20
C LEU A 749 -4.71 44.14 1.77
N LYS A 750 -4.33 43.17 0.92
CA LYS A 750 -3.49 42.03 1.32
C LYS A 750 -2.04 42.39 1.60
N CYS A 751 -1.50 43.45 0.99
CA CYS A 751 -0.23 44.05 1.39
C CYS A 751 -0.32 44.65 2.79
N LEU A 752 -1.39 45.37 3.10
CA LEU A 752 -1.64 45.98 4.42
C LEU A 752 -1.81 44.91 5.51
N GLN A 753 -2.31 43.73 5.17
CA GLN A 753 -2.38 42.56 6.05
C GLN A 753 -1.03 41.81 6.19
N GLY A 754 0.03 42.24 5.50
CA GLY A 754 1.34 41.58 5.52
C GLY A 754 1.34 40.18 4.92
N LEU A 755 0.42 39.89 3.98
CA LEU A 755 0.31 38.60 3.28
C LEU A 755 1.14 38.57 1.99
N THR A 756 1.25 39.69 1.29
CA THR A 756 2.07 39.87 0.09
C THR A 756 2.70 41.26 0.10
N ASP A 757 3.38 41.65 -0.98
CA ASP A 757 3.95 42.98 -1.13
C ASP A 757 3.51 43.66 -2.43
N LEU A 758 3.73 44.97 -2.51
CA LEU A 758 3.29 45.79 -3.65
C LEU A 758 3.97 45.38 -4.96
N ARG A 759 5.18 44.78 -4.91
CA ARG A 759 5.88 44.31 -6.10
C ARG A 759 5.12 43.14 -6.72
N GLU A 760 4.63 42.21 -5.92
CA GLU A 760 3.83 41.09 -6.39
C GLU A 760 2.46 41.54 -6.92
N VAL A 761 1.79 42.49 -6.26
CA VAL A 761 0.51 43.05 -6.73
C VAL A 761 0.67 43.73 -8.08
N ARG A 762 1.63 44.65 -8.21
CA ARG A 762 1.92 45.35 -9.48
C ARG A 762 2.28 44.39 -10.62
N ARG A 763 2.93 43.26 -10.32
CA ARG A 763 3.29 42.24 -11.31
C ARG A 763 2.08 41.55 -11.93
N VAL A 764 1.07 41.24 -11.12
CA VAL A 764 -0.07 40.40 -11.57
C VAL A 764 -1.30 41.22 -11.96
N CYS A 765 -1.40 42.45 -11.43
CA CYS A 765 -2.40 43.45 -11.79
C CYS A 765 -1.76 44.44 -12.77
N ILE A 766 -1.49 43.97 -13.99
CA ILE A 766 -1.02 44.85 -15.09
C ILE A 766 -2.21 45.73 -15.52
N LYS A 767 -1.93 47.01 -15.79
CA LYS A 767 -2.88 47.95 -16.40
C LYS A 767 -2.95 47.75 -17.89
#